data_AF-A0A1L4D0W8-F1
#
_entry.id   AF-A0A1L4D0W8-F1
#
_cell.length_a   1.000
_cell.length_b   1.000
_cell.length_c   1.000
_cell.angle_alpha   90.00
_cell.angle_beta   90.00
_cell.angle_gamma   90.00
#
_symmetry.space_group_name_H-M   'P 1'
#
loop_
_entity.id
_entity.type
_entity.pdbx_description
1 polymer ?
#
loop_
_entity_poly.entity_id
_entity_poly.type
_entity_poly.pdbx_seq_one_letter_code
_entity_poly.pdbx_strand_id
1 'polypeptide(L)'
;MHLERESPMDEKQSPFQNTISPELLRVHQLDPHRIAIHHKRIIQAIHKQINTTIPVMGACTTSNGGVLSWKLITRLLSSTYHPALRKFQKSSLNYWRENFLITCIPAAGAASRFFSDLHKFALNFESQIPDLKNAFDSIFEKSRILNVSFEKRKYIQEILVNLRISPELSSLYDNLCEHDCENIKEQCTSFYNYLNQTLKTGKATYHFSEYKKNKIKNSTSHSNFLRTPWDYGSINFKVKNKKSAKETNFSNKNTHWMERISPQYVNNKKDPINSNDHLVFIGNHEENILKAYTACRVILYKYGSLPKALVPTTLEGDSFLMLKIAEQIKLLPCHGNVLVVPTNMKKEFEEKINDLSPILQDSTNDIFSLRNTPFAPKWLKSNNNINGKWVFFEQGCDLSTIRFNMDGSPFQDEKGNYAPVSAGHGELIHLFDKMADEFPNAECLHIRNVDNVIGTSNDRSEELNIPAESFRIIRDCIEYLRSKLEDFLFDEKAKKSNSRLHDETTFKILSYLGNFIDHNLSEEGLQICFDSNNRLIGIPYQSFHKIIGNLFHWQQLSPSLSDLECWEQTLSWLELPVSVFGVVRKEVADVGGGPIFAELPDGTKIKLCIEMPHASEEDAIEYFGSRGKATHFNPVLAFFELRTHKRSFDKEASVGKKVNYSKLFDERFWLLTKREYKGKPVCYHETVLHELIGNSATTNLIFIEVPRTLFRPHKSYFDSLGNDRRSYGFDETLATTETRNF
;
A
#
# COMPACT_ATOMS: atom_id res chain seq x y z
N MET A 1 -27.57 -24.39 2.02
CA MET A 1 -27.19 -25.66 1.35
C MET A 1 -25.92 -26.20 1.98
N HIS A 2 -25.99 -27.41 2.52
CA HIS A 2 -24.83 -28.14 3.02
C HIS A 2 -23.84 -28.34 1.87
N LEU A 3 -22.69 -27.66 1.93
CA LEU A 3 -21.50 -28.13 1.26
C LEU A 3 -21.29 -29.57 1.74
N GLU A 4 -21.38 -30.51 0.81
CA GLU A 4 -20.85 -31.85 1.03
C GLU A 4 -19.46 -31.65 1.64
N ARG A 5 -19.30 -32.14 2.87
CA ARG A 5 -17.96 -32.35 3.42
C ARG A 5 -17.25 -33.17 2.38
N GLU A 6 -16.23 -32.59 1.74
CA GLU A 6 -15.29 -33.36 0.94
C GLU A 6 -14.98 -34.62 1.74
N SER A 7 -15.31 -35.78 1.16
CA SER A 7 -14.84 -37.03 1.71
C SER A 7 -13.33 -36.91 1.85
N PRO A 8 -12.71 -37.46 2.91
CA PRO A 8 -11.27 -37.48 2.99
C PRO A 8 -10.78 -38.30 1.79
N MET A 9 -10.41 -37.62 0.71
CA MET A 9 -9.73 -38.25 -0.41
C MET A 9 -8.49 -38.89 0.18
N ASP A 10 -8.40 -40.21 0.02
CA ASP A 10 -7.26 -41.03 0.43
C ASP A 10 -5.95 -40.27 0.23
N GLU A 11 -5.23 -40.01 1.34
CA GLU A 11 -3.90 -39.39 1.40
C GLU A 11 -2.81 -40.19 0.65
N LYS A 12 -3.17 -41.22 -0.12
CA LYS A 12 -2.23 -42.19 -0.71
C LYS A 12 -2.08 -42.16 -2.22
N GLN A 13 -2.69 -41.21 -2.96
CA GLN A 13 -2.45 -41.11 -4.41
C GLN A 13 -2.29 -39.66 -4.90
N SER A 14 -1.31 -38.94 -4.34
CA SER A 14 -0.62 -37.87 -5.08
C SER A 14 0.60 -38.49 -5.76
N PRO A 15 0.76 -38.41 -7.10
CA PRO A 15 1.95 -38.92 -7.79
C PRO A 15 3.22 -38.10 -7.49
N PHE A 16 3.14 -37.04 -6.68
CA PHE A 16 4.25 -36.18 -6.33
C PHE A 16 4.65 -36.41 -4.87
N GLN A 17 5.84 -36.99 -4.67
CA GLN A 17 6.48 -37.06 -3.35
C GLN A 17 6.64 -35.65 -2.78
N ASN A 18 6.24 -35.43 -1.53
CA ASN A 18 6.46 -34.16 -0.87
C ASN A 18 7.97 -34.00 -0.58
N THR A 19 8.66 -33.22 -1.41
CA THR A 19 10.11 -32.98 -1.37
C THR A 19 10.53 -31.87 -0.38
N ILE A 20 9.57 -31.33 0.38
CA ILE A 20 9.83 -30.25 1.34
C ILE A 20 10.42 -30.81 2.64
N SER A 21 11.59 -30.33 3.01
CA SER A 21 12.27 -30.67 4.27
C SER A 21 11.68 -29.85 5.44
N PRO A 22 11.09 -30.51 6.47
CA PRO A 22 10.60 -29.82 7.66
C PRO A 22 11.70 -29.09 8.45
N GLU A 23 12.94 -29.60 8.39
CA GLU A 23 14.09 -29.00 9.06
C GLU A 23 14.44 -27.63 8.46
N LEU A 24 14.48 -27.54 7.12
CA LEU A 24 14.76 -26.29 6.42
C LEU A 24 13.63 -25.26 6.57
N LEU A 25 12.38 -25.70 6.76
CA LEU A 25 11.28 -24.78 7.09
C LEU A 25 11.41 -24.19 8.50
N ARG A 26 11.85 -24.99 9.48
CA ARG A 26 12.05 -24.53 10.86
C ARG A 26 13.13 -23.45 10.97
N VAL A 27 14.17 -23.51 10.13
CA VAL A 27 15.21 -22.45 10.04
C VAL A 27 14.60 -21.08 9.80
N HIS A 28 13.51 -21.01 9.05
CA HIS A 28 12.83 -19.76 8.69
C HIS A 28 11.51 -19.53 9.44
N GLN A 29 11.18 -20.37 10.43
CA GLN A 29 9.92 -20.31 11.19
C GLN A 29 8.68 -20.32 10.27
N LEU A 30 8.71 -21.11 9.20
CA LEU A 30 7.59 -21.23 8.25
C LEU A 30 6.64 -22.35 8.66
N ASP A 31 5.34 -22.16 8.44
CA ASP A 31 4.29 -23.15 8.70
C ASP A 31 4.36 -24.33 7.69
N PRO A 32 4.70 -25.56 8.14
CA PRO A 32 4.81 -26.70 7.23
C PRO A 32 3.51 -27.11 6.54
N HIS A 33 2.37 -26.99 7.22
CA HIS A 33 1.08 -27.39 6.66
C HIS A 33 0.70 -26.46 5.51
N ARG A 34 0.88 -25.16 5.74
CA ARG A 34 0.63 -24.12 4.76
C ARG A 34 1.53 -24.25 3.53
N ILE A 35 2.83 -24.44 3.73
CA ILE A 35 3.78 -24.62 2.62
C ILE A 35 3.45 -25.88 1.80
N ALA A 36 2.97 -26.95 2.44
CA ALA A 36 2.52 -28.15 1.73
C ALA A 36 1.29 -27.88 0.84
N ILE A 37 0.31 -27.10 1.31
CA ILE A 37 -0.84 -26.67 0.49
C ILE A 37 -0.37 -25.85 -0.72
N HIS A 38 0.50 -24.86 -0.49
CA HIS A 38 1.03 -24.03 -1.57
C HIS A 38 1.79 -24.87 -2.61
N HIS A 39 2.65 -25.78 -2.16
CA HIS A 39 3.41 -26.67 -3.04
C HIS A 39 2.49 -27.55 -3.89
N LYS A 40 1.46 -28.16 -3.29
CA LYS A 40 0.45 -28.95 -4.00
C LYS A 40 -0.21 -28.14 -5.11
N ARG A 41 -0.65 -26.92 -4.82
CA ARG A 41 -1.29 -26.02 -5.81
C ARG A 41 -0.34 -25.63 -6.93
N ILE A 42 0.92 -25.28 -6.60
CA ILE A 42 1.95 -24.95 -7.58
C ILE A 42 2.19 -26.11 -8.53
N ILE A 43 2.35 -27.33 -8.00
CA ILE A 43 2.56 -28.54 -8.81
C ILE A 43 1.37 -28.79 -9.74
N GLN A 44 0.14 -28.68 -9.23
CA GLN A 44 -1.07 -28.84 -10.04
C GLN A 44 -1.14 -27.79 -11.15
N ALA A 45 -0.82 -26.52 -10.86
CA ALA A 45 -0.82 -25.45 -11.85
C ALA A 45 0.27 -25.61 -12.91
N ILE A 46 1.49 -26.01 -12.52
CA ILE A 46 2.60 -26.29 -13.46
C ILE A 46 2.21 -27.41 -14.44
N HIS A 47 1.54 -28.46 -13.95
CA HIS A 47 1.06 -29.58 -14.78
C HIS A 47 -0.28 -29.29 -15.47
N LYS A 48 -0.79 -28.06 -15.41
CA LYS A 48 -2.08 -27.64 -16.00
C LYS A 48 -3.28 -28.48 -15.54
N GLN A 49 -3.21 -29.02 -14.33
CA GLN A 49 -4.30 -29.78 -13.71
C GLN A 49 -5.38 -28.87 -13.12
N ILE A 50 -5.03 -27.62 -12.82
CA ILE A 50 -5.95 -26.58 -12.37
C ILE A 50 -5.76 -25.33 -13.22
N ASN A 51 -6.86 -24.63 -13.53
CA ASN A 51 -6.78 -23.32 -14.14
C ASN A 51 -6.55 -22.28 -13.04
N THR A 52 -5.52 -21.44 -13.22
CA THR A 52 -5.24 -20.33 -12.28
C THR A 52 -5.85 -19.02 -12.76
N THR A 53 -6.47 -18.99 -13.94
CA THR A 53 -7.15 -17.79 -14.45
C THR A 53 -8.62 -17.77 -14.08
N ILE A 54 -9.16 -16.58 -13.94
CA ILE A 54 -10.57 -16.33 -13.63
C ILE A 54 -11.24 -15.79 -14.90
N PRO A 55 -12.23 -16.50 -15.48
CA PRO A 55 -12.96 -16.05 -16.65
C PRO A 55 -13.65 -14.70 -16.43
N VAL A 56 -13.37 -13.74 -17.32
CA VAL A 56 -14.00 -12.41 -17.28
C VAL A 56 -15.27 -12.41 -18.13
N MET A 57 -16.43 -12.19 -17.49
CA MET A 57 -17.72 -12.11 -18.18
C MET A 57 -17.99 -10.71 -18.74
N GLY A 58 -17.43 -9.68 -18.13
CA GLY A 58 -17.65 -8.29 -18.53
C GLY A 58 -17.03 -7.29 -17.56
N ALA A 59 -16.82 -6.06 -18.02
CA ALA A 59 -16.39 -4.97 -17.14
C ALA A 59 -17.54 -4.50 -16.25
N CYS A 60 -17.28 -4.21 -14.98
CA CYS A 60 -18.21 -3.41 -14.18
C CYS A 60 -18.15 -1.95 -14.65
N THR A 61 -19.30 -1.37 -14.95
CA THR A 61 -19.41 0.02 -15.41
C THR A 61 -20.53 0.74 -14.66
N THR A 62 -20.59 2.05 -14.81
CA THR A 62 -21.72 2.84 -14.32
C THR A 62 -23.02 2.62 -15.11
N SER A 63 -22.94 2.09 -16.33
CA SER A 63 -24.11 1.86 -17.19
C SER A 63 -24.78 0.51 -16.97
N ASN A 64 -24.05 -0.48 -16.44
CA ASN A 64 -24.59 -1.82 -16.18
C ASN A 64 -24.81 -2.10 -14.68
N GLY A 65 -24.73 -1.08 -13.82
CA GLY A 65 -24.90 -1.21 -12.37
C GLY A 65 -23.73 -1.87 -11.65
N GLY A 66 -22.64 -2.21 -12.34
CA GLY A 66 -21.45 -2.79 -11.72
C GLY A 66 -20.68 -1.81 -10.84
N VAL A 67 -20.71 -0.50 -11.17
CA VAL A 67 -20.09 0.58 -10.39
C VAL A 67 -21.12 1.69 -10.15
N LEU A 68 -21.22 2.16 -8.91
CA LEU A 68 -22.07 3.29 -8.57
C LEU A 68 -21.35 4.60 -8.94
N SER A 69 -21.94 5.40 -9.83
CA SER A 69 -21.29 6.66 -10.28
C SER A 69 -21.15 7.68 -9.14
N TRP A 70 -20.14 8.54 -9.22
CA TRP A 70 -19.90 9.59 -8.23
C TRP A 70 -21.12 10.53 -8.10
N LYS A 71 -21.73 10.88 -9.24
CA LYS A 71 -22.94 11.72 -9.29
C LYS A 71 -24.12 11.08 -8.58
N LEU A 72 -24.31 9.77 -8.73
CA LEU A 72 -25.38 9.04 -8.06
C LEU A 72 -25.16 9.05 -6.54
N ILE A 73 -23.98 8.62 -6.09
CA ILE A 73 -23.66 8.52 -4.66
C ILE A 73 -23.77 9.87 -3.96
N THR A 74 -23.12 10.91 -4.49
CA THR A 74 -23.17 12.25 -3.89
C THR A 74 -24.59 12.82 -3.85
N ARG A 75 -25.42 12.55 -4.86
CA ARG A 75 -26.85 12.92 -4.85
C ARG A 75 -27.63 12.19 -3.75
N LEU A 76 -27.44 10.88 -3.62
CA LEU A 76 -28.14 10.08 -2.60
C LEU A 76 -27.71 10.49 -1.20
N LEU A 77 -26.41 10.60 -0.96
CA LEU A 77 -25.89 11.10 0.32
C LEU A 77 -26.41 12.50 0.60
N SER A 78 -26.29 13.46 -0.32
CA SER A 78 -26.80 14.83 -0.13
C SER A 78 -28.31 14.89 0.14
N SER A 79 -29.12 14.06 -0.51
CA SER A 79 -30.57 13.96 -0.24
C SER A 79 -30.90 13.40 1.14
N THR A 80 -29.96 12.66 1.73
CA THR A 80 -30.04 12.19 3.13
C THR A 80 -29.87 13.36 4.11
N TYR A 81 -29.27 14.47 3.67
CA TYR A 81 -29.08 15.67 4.49
C TYR A 81 -30.22 16.66 4.29
N HIS A 82 -31.16 16.70 5.25
CA HIS A 82 -32.02 17.87 5.37
C HIS A 82 -31.12 19.09 5.64
N PRO A 83 -31.26 20.22 4.93
CA PRO A 83 -30.34 21.37 5.07
C PRO A 83 -30.17 21.84 6.52
N ALA A 84 -31.26 21.80 7.30
CA ALA A 84 -31.24 22.14 8.73
C ALA A 84 -30.46 21.16 9.63
N LEU A 85 -30.25 19.91 9.18
CA LEU A 85 -29.58 18.85 9.95
C LEU A 85 -28.15 18.58 9.47
N ARG A 86 -27.70 19.26 8.41
CA ARG A 86 -26.40 18.99 7.77
C ARG A 86 -25.21 19.05 8.72
N LYS A 87 -25.20 20.04 9.62
CA LYS A 87 -24.16 20.19 10.65
C LYS A 87 -24.17 19.02 11.65
N PHE A 88 -25.35 18.59 12.08
CA PHE A 88 -25.50 17.46 13.00
C PHE A 88 -25.01 16.16 12.36
N GLN A 89 -25.40 15.91 11.11
CA GLN A 89 -25.02 14.69 10.40
C GLN A 89 -23.50 14.67 10.09
N LYS A 90 -22.89 15.80 9.69
CA LYS A 90 -21.42 15.91 9.57
C LYS A 90 -20.72 15.62 10.91
N SER A 91 -21.27 16.13 12.01
CA SER A 91 -20.75 15.85 13.37
C SER A 91 -20.92 14.38 13.75
N SER A 92 -22.03 13.76 13.37
CA SER A 92 -22.30 12.32 13.55
C SER A 92 -21.33 11.47 12.74
N LEU A 93 -20.98 11.85 11.51
CA LEU A 93 -19.99 11.16 10.69
C LEU A 93 -18.58 11.26 11.29
N ASN A 94 -18.18 12.45 11.74
CA ASN A 94 -16.91 12.63 12.45
C ASN A 94 -16.85 11.79 13.71
N TYR A 95 -17.91 11.85 14.53
CA TYR A 95 -18.04 11.00 15.72
C TYR A 95 -17.90 9.52 15.36
N TRP A 96 -18.57 9.07 14.30
CA TRP A 96 -18.49 7.67 13.91
C TRP A 96 -17.06 7.28 13.50
N ARG A 97 -16.41 8.07 12.65
CA ARG A 97 -15.02 7.79 12.21
C ARG A 97 -14.08 7.69 13.41
N GLU A 98 -14.15 8.66 14.31
CA GLU A 98 -13.29 8.75 15.49
C GLU A 98 -13.53 7.65 16.55
N ASN A 99 -14.63 6.91 16.46
CA ASN A 99 -14.99 5.89 17.47
C ASN A 99 -15.08 4.47 16.92
N PHE A 100 -15.35 4.31 15.62
CA PHE A 100 -15.68 3.01 15.03
C PHE A 100 -14.90 2.70 13.74
N LEU A 101 -14.17 3.66 13.15
CA LEU A 101 -13.34 3.42 11.96
C LEU A 101 -11.87 3.26 12.38
N ILE A 102 -11.21 2.22 11.88
CA ILE A 102 -9.76 2.09 11.95
C ILE A 102 -9.16 2.13 10.55
N THR A 103 -7.99 2.73 10.40
CA THR A 103 -7.28 2.75 9.10
C THR A 103 -6.03 1.89 9.17
N CYS A 104 -5.89 0.95 8.24
CA CYS A 104 -4.71 0.11 8.07
C CYS A 104 -3.89 0.54 6.86
N ILE A 105 -2.59 0.66 7.07
CA ILE A 105 -1.61 1.14 6.09
C ILE A 105 -0.52 0.07 5.97
N PRO A 106 -0.55 -0.75 4.91
CA PRO A 106 0.52 -1.70 4.63
C PRO A 106 1.81 -0.95 4.26
N ALA A 107 2.79 -1.00 5.15
CA ALA A 107 4.10 -0.36 5.02
C ALA A 107 5.23 -1.38 4.77
N ALA A 108 4.90 -2.68 4.72
CA ALA A 108 5.86 -3.78 4.57
C ALA A 108 6.45 -3.94 3.15
N GLY A 109 5.92 -3.22 2.16
CA GLY A 109 6.35 -3.34 0.77
C GLY A 109 7.82 -2.99 0.57
N ALA A 110 8.58 -3.85 -0.11
CA ALA A 110 9.98 -3.60 -0.45
C ALA A 110 10.11 -2.47 -1.49
N ALA A 111 11.13 -1.63 -1.36
CA ALA A 111 11.43 -0.57 -2.34
C ALA A 111 12.06 -1.11 -3.64
N SER A 112 12.39 -2.41 -3.72
CA SER A 112 13.05 -3.01 -4.89
C SER A 112 12.29 -2.78 -6.20
N ARG A 113 10.95 -2.85 -6.18
CA ARG A 113 10.11 -2.56 -7.36
C ARG A 113 10.10 -1.07 -7.69
N PHE A 114 10.08 -0.22 -6.67
CA PHE A 114 10.15 1.23 -6.83
C PHE A 114 11.47 1.68 -7.48
N PHE A 115 12.56 0.97 -7.19
CA PHE A 115 13.88 1.21 -7.79
C PHE A 115 14.19 0.30 -9.00
N SER A 116 13.20 -0.36 -9.61
CA SER A 116 13.48 -1.38 -10.63
C SER A 116 14.22 -0.84 -11.86
N ASP A 117 13.94 0.40 -12.25
CA ASP A 117 14.57 1.03 -13.42
C ASP A 117 16.05 1.34 -13.14
N LEU A 118 16.36 1.81 -11.93
CA LEU A 118 17.74 2.04 -11.48
C LEU A 118 18.51 0.72 -11.38
N HIS A 119 17.89 -0.33 -10.83
CA HIS A 119 18.50 -1.66 -10.77
C HIS A 119 18.81 -2.22 -12.17
N LYS A 120 17.86 -2.15 -13.10
CA LYS A 120 18.04 -2.62 -14.49
C LYS A 120 19.19 -1.88 -15.17
N PHE A 121 19.24 -0.55 -15.04
CA PHE A 121 20.31 0.25 -15.61
C PHE A 121 21.68 -0.11 -15.02
N ALA A 122 21.78 -0.16 -13.68
CA ALA A 122 23.03 -0.52 -13.01
C ALA A 122 23.52 -1.92 -13.38
N LEU A 123 22.63 -2.92 -13.42
CA LEU A 123 22.97 -4.30 -13.79
C LEU A 123 23.41 -4.41 -15.26
N ASN A 124 22.71 -3.75 -16.18
CA ASN A 124 23.10 -3.73 -17.59
C ASN A 124 24.45 -3.03 -17.82
N PHE A 125 24.70 -1.96 -17.06
CA PHE A 125 25.98 -1.25 -17.10
C PHE A 125 27.12 -2.13 -16.59
N GLU A 126 26.92 -2.81 -15.47
CA GLU A 126 27.94 -3.64 -14.81
C GLU A 126 28.23 -4.95 -15.53
N SER A 127 27.25 -5.52 -16.24
CA SER A 127 27.48 -6.72 -17.07
C SER A 127 28.43 -6.42 -18.24
N GLN A 128 28.37 -5.20 -18.78
CA GLN A 128 29.25 -4.74 -19.84
C GLN A 128 30.60 -4.24 -19.29
N ILE A 129 30.60 -3.66 -18.09
CA ILE A 129 31.81 -3.10 -17.46
C ILE A 129 32.00 -3.59 -16.01
N PRO A 130 32.42 -4.86 -15.80
CA PRO A 130 32.58 -5.43 -14.46
C PRO A 130 33.64 -4.71 -13.60
N ASP A 131 34.68 -4.14 -14.22
CA ASP A 131 35.75 -3.43 -13.50
C ASP A 131 35.21 -2.21 -12.72
N LEU A 132 34.16 -1.54 -13.21
CA LEU A 132 33.55 -0.39 -12.53
C LEU A 132 32.68 -0.79 -11.33
N LYS A 133 32.06 -1.98 -11.36
CA LYS A 133 31.38 -2.55 -10.19
C LYS A 133 32.34 -2.75 -9.03
N ASN A 134 33.49 -3.37 -9.31
CA ASN A 134 34.54 -3.59 -8.32
C ASN A 134 35.08 -2.27 -7.76
N ALA A 135 35.09 -1.20 -8.57
CA ALA A 135 35.48 0.13 -8.14
C ALA A 135 34.48 0.72 -7.12
N PHE A 136 33.18 0.59 -7.36
CA PHE A 136 32.16 1.03 -6.39
C PHE A 136 32.30 0.28 -5.06
N ASP A 137 32.38 -1.05 -5.11
CA ASP A 137 32.47 -1.89 -3.91
C ASP A 137 33.76 -1.58 -3.13
N SER A 138 34.87 -1.34 -3.85
CA SER A 138 36.14 -0.92 -3.24
C SER A 138 36.04 0.44 -2.55
N ILE A 139 35.39 1.42 -3.16
CA ILE A 139 35.26 2.78 -2.59
C ILE A 139 34.42 2.78 -1.31
N PHE A 140 33.27 2.09 -1.34
CA PHE A 140 32.31 2.11 -0.23
C PHE A 140 32.62 1.10 0.89
N GLU A 141 33.45 0.08 0.62
CA GLU A 141 33.80 -0.92 1.64
C GLU A 141 35.19 -0.71 2.27
N LYS A 142 36.26 -0.37 1.52
CA LYS A 142 37.62 -0.05 2.03
C LYS A 142 38.49 0.64 0.95
N SER A 143 38.98 1.85 1.25
CA SER A 143 39.84 2.67 0.37
C SER A 143 40.91 1.88 -0.40
N ARG A 144 40.85 1.90 -1.74
CA ARG A 144 41.89 1.38 -2.63
C ARG A 144 42.06 2.30 -3.84
N ILE A 145 43.29 2.37 -4.32
CA ILE A 145 43.65 2.98 -5.61
C ILE A 145 43.23 1.99 -6.69
N LEU A 146 42.33 2.36 -7.61
CA LEU A 146 42.15 1.62 -8.85
C LEU A 146 43.27 1.99 -9.81
N ASN A 147 44.01 0.99 -10.30
CA ASN A 147 44.89 1.14 -11.45
C ASN A 147 44.25 0.39 -12.63
N VAL A 148 43.87 1.13 -13.69
CA VAL A 148 43.26 0.55 -14.90
C VAL A 148 44.18 0.78 -16.09
N SER A 149 44.57 -0.31 -16.78
CA SER A 149 45.43 -0.23 -17.96
C SER A 149 44.80 0.60 -19.08
N PHE A 150 45.61 1.18 -19.95
CA PHE A 150 45.12 2.00 -21.06
C PHE A 150 44.17 1.23 -21.99
N GLU A 151 44.52 0.01 -22.37
CA GLU A 151 43.69 -0.85 -23.23
C GLU A 151 42.29 -1.08 -22.63
N LYS A 152 42.21 -1.35 -21.32
CA LYS A 152 40.94 -1.49 -20.61
C LYS A 152 40.15 -0.18 -20.60
N ARG A 153 40.79 0.97 -20.39
CA ARG A 153 40.11 2.28 -20.39
C ARG A 153 39.55 2.62 -21.77
N LYS A 154 40.28 2.30 -22.84
CA LYS A 154 39.80 2.46 -24.23
C LYS A 154 38.62 1.54 -24.52
N TYR A 155 38.68 0.28 -24.09
CA TYR A 155 37.56 -0.66 -24.20
C TYR A 155 36.31 -0.14 -23.47
N ILE A 156 36.46 0.38 -22.25
CA ILE A 156 35.36 0.98 -21.49
C ILE A 156 34.79 2.20 -22.22
N GLN A 157 35.65 3.08 -22.77
CA GLN A 157 35.21 4.23 -23.57
C GLN A 157 34.37 3.78 -24.77
N GLU A 158 34.80 2.77 -25.51
CA GLU A 158 34.06 2.24 -26.66
C GLU A 158 32.68 1.69 -26.27
N ILE A 159 32.57 1.07 -25.09
CA ILE A 159 31.27 0.67 -24.53
C ILE A 159 30.41 1.89 -24.21
N LEU A 160 30.96 2.90 -23.51
CA LEU A 160 30.23 4.11 -23.12
C LEU A 160 29.68 4.89 -24.32
N VAL A 161 30.44 4.99 -25.41
CA VAL A 161 29.99 5.66 -26.65
C VAL A 161 28.75 4.99 -27.23
N ASN A 162 28.64 3.66 -27.14
CA ASN A 162 27.54 2.89 -27.73
C ASN A 162 26.36 2.66 -26.77
N LEU A 163 26.56 2.92 -25.48
CA LEU A 163 25.51 2.80 -24.47
C LEU A 163 24.44 3.86 -24.68
N ARG A 164 23.17 3.43 -24.64
CA ARG A 164 22.01 4.31 -24.67
C ARG A 164 21.46 4.48 -23.27
N ILE A 165 21.02 5.68 -22.96
CA ILE A 165 20.42 6.05 -21.68
C ILE A 165 19.06 6.73 -21.92
N SER A 166 18.09 6.49 -21.04
CA SER A 166 16.78 7.15 -21.13
C SER A 166 16.87 8.62 -20.69
N PRO A 167 15.94 9.49 -21.12
CA PRO A 167 15.92 10.90 -20.69
C PRO A 167 15.82 11.07 -19.17
N GLU A 168 15.05 10.22 -18.49
CA GLU A 168 14.86 10.23 -17.04
C GLU A 168 16.16 9.89 -16.30
N LEU A 169 16.86 8.85 -16.76
CA LEU A 169 18.17 8.47 -16.21
C LEU A 169 19.24 9.50 -16.52
N SER A 170 19.21 10.12 -17.70
CA SER A 170 20.17 11.16 -18.08
C SER A 170 20.04 12.42 -17.23
N SER A 171 18.83 12.77 -16.79
CA SER A 171 18.57 13.94 -15.95
C SER A 171 18.63 13.63 -14.44
N LEU A 172 18.67 12.36 -14.05
CA LEU A 172 18.68 11.90 -12.66
C LEU A 172 19.74 12.61 -11.83
N TYR A 173 20.99 12.66 -12.31
CA TYR A 173 22.08 13.29 -11.56
C TYR A 173 21.81 14.77 -11.34
N ASP A 174 21.39 15.50 -12.37
CA ASP A 174 21.20 16.96 -12.32
C ASP A 174 20.03 17.34 -11.41
N ASN A 175 18.98 16.51 -11.36
CA ASN A 175 17.81 16.71 -10.51
C ASN A 175 18.01 16.32 -9.02
N LEU A 176 19.18 15.77 -8.64
CA LEU A 176 19.51 15.57 -7.23
C LEU A 176 19.73 16.94 -6.54
N CYS A 177 19.06 17.16 -5.41
CA CYS A 177 19.16 18.41 -4.67
C CYS A 177 20.47 18.53 -3.88
N GLU A 178 21.00 19.76 -3.78
CA GLU A 178 22.22 20.07 -3.02
C GLU A 178 21.98 20.14 -1.50
N HIS A 179 20.72 20.29 -1.06
CA HIS A 179 20.35 20.48 0.35
C HIS A 179 19.83 19.21 1.04
N ASP A 180 19.93 18.03 0.41
CA ASP A 180 19.55 16.77 1.06
C ASP A 180 20.30 16.63 2.39
N CYS A 181 19.58 16.31 3.48
CA CYS A 181 20.17 16.12 4.81
C CYS A 181 21.32 15.11 4.85
N GLU A 182 21.43 14.26 3.82
CA GLU A 182 22.44 13.22 3.69
C GLU A 182 23.47 13.45 2.55
N ASN A 183 23.46 14.64 1.95
CA ASN A 183 24.38 15.09 0.88
C ASN A 183 24.59 14.09 -0.27
N ILE A 184 23.50 13.52 -0.80
CA ILE A 184 23.55 12.51 -1.88
C ILE A 184 24.26 13.08 -3.11
N LYS A 185 23.95 14.33 -3.48
CA LYS A 185 24.57 15.00 -4.62
C LYS A 185 26.09 15.09 -4.48
N GLU A 186 26.60 15.42 -3.28
CA GLU A 186 28.05 15.44 -3.02
C GLU A 186 28.66 14.05 -3.20
N GLN A 187 28.06 13.01 -2.61
CA GLN A 187 28.55 11.63 -2.76
C GLN A 187 28.58 11.17 -4.22
N CYS A 188 27.51 11.46 -4.98
CA CYS A 188 27.46 11.21 -6.42
C CYS A 188 28.56 11.98 -7.15
N THR A 189 28.77 13.26 -6.82
CA THR A 189 29.80 14.10 -7.43
C THR A 189 31.21 13.55 -7.18
N SER A 190 31.51 13.20 -5.93
CA SER A 190 32.80 12.61 -5.56
C SER A 190 33.01 11.28 -6.30
N PHE A 191 32.01 10.41 -6.33
CA PHE A 191 32.12 9.11 -6.99
C PHE A 191 32.27 9.26 -8.52
N TYR A 192 31.50 10.16 -9.14
CA TYR A 192 31.63 10.51 -10.55
C TYR A 192 33.04 11.03 -10.89
N ASN A 193 33.56 11.98 -10.11
CA ASN A 193 34.89 12.54 -10.33
C ASN A 193 35.97 11.46 -10.25
N TYR A 194 35.86 10.53 -9.30
CA TYR A 194 36.76 9.39 -9.20
C TYR A 194 36.71 8.48 -10.43
N LEU A 195 35.52 8.12 -10.91
CA LEU A 195 35.39 7.30 -12.12
C LEU A 195 35.94 8.04 -13.34
N ASN A 196 35.58 9.30 -13.52
CA ASN A 196 36.03 10.12 -14.65
C ASN A 196 37.56 10.25 -14.66
N GLN A 197 38.19 10.51 -13.51
CA GLN A 197 39.64 10.58 -13.39
C GLN A 197 40.31 9.22 -13.64
N THR A 198 39.75 8.14 -13.09
CA THR A 198 40.26 6.77 -13.30
C THR A 198 40.24 6.40 -14.79
N LEU A 199 39.17 6.73 -15.50
CA LEU A 199 39.04 6.45 -16.94
C LEU A 199 39.93 7.36 -17.80
N LYS A 200 40.10 8.64 -17.44
CA LYS A 200 40.98 9.58 -18.17
C LYS A 200 42.46 9.26 -17.99
N THR A 201 42.91 8.96 -16.77
CA THR A 201 44.33 8.93 -16.40
C THR A 201 44.86 7.55 -15.96
N GLY A 202 43.98 6.58 -15.69
CA GLY A 202 44.37 5.24 -15.21
C GLY A 202 44.65 5.14 -13.72
N LYS A 203 44.71 6.27 -13.00
CA LYS A 203 44.90 6.32 -11.56
C LYS A 203 44.02 7.40 -10.94
N ALA A 204 43.23 7.04 -9.94
CA ALA A 204 42.55 8.03 -9.10
C ALA A 204 42.70 7.64 -7.63
N THR A 205 42.80 8.66 -6.78
CA THR A 205 42.71 8.50 -5.33
C THR A 205 41.35 9.03 -4.91
N TYR A 206 40.60 8.19 -4.20
CA TYR A 206 39.34 8.61 -3.61
C TYR A 206 39.58 8.97 -2.15
N HIS A 207 39.26 10.21 -1.77
CA HIS A 207 39.18 10.59 -0.37
C HIS A 207 37.71 10.55 0.04
N PHE A 208 37.31 9.44 0.66
CA PHE A 208 36.02 9.38 1.35
C PHE A 208 36.15 10.20 2.63
N SER A 209 35.29 11.20 2.82
CA SER A 209 35.06 11.76 4.15
C SER A 209 34.39 10.67 4.98
N GLU A 210 35.11 10.09 5.95
CA GLU A 210 34.55 9.08 6.86
C GLU A 210 33.33 9.66 7.60
N TYR A 211 32.12 9.26 7.21
CA TYR A 211 31.03 9.12 8.17
C TYR A 211 31.11 7.70 8.74
N LYS A 212 31.44 7.61 10.03
CA LYS A 212 31.69 6.35 10.76
C LYS A 212 30.51 5.38 10.61
N LYS A 213 30.81 4.19 10.07
CA LYS A 213 30.08 2.96 10.43
C LYS A 213 30.22 2.74 11.94
N ASN A 214 29.16 2.99 12.72
CA ASN A 214 29.09 2.49 14.09
C ASN A 214 29.01 0.97 14.07
N LYS A 215 30.17 0.31 14.15
CA LYS A 215 30.28 -1.04 14.67
C LYS A 215 30.02 -0.97 16.18
N ILE A 216 28.94 -1.62 16.59
CA ILE A 216 28.63 -1.96 17.98
C ILE A 216 29.87 -2.65 18.59
N LYS A 217 30.53 -2.00 19.55
CA LYS A 217 31.24 -2.63 20.67
C LYS A 217 31.68 -1.61 21.74
N ASN A 218 30.90 -1.62 22.83
CA ASN A 218 31.19 -1.36 24.24
C ASN A 218 32.03 -0.14 24.70
N SER A 219 31.34 0.69 25.51
CA SER A 219 31.75 1.45 26.71
C SER A 219 32.42 2.86 26.62
N THR A 220 31.60 3.87 26.97
CA THR A 220 31.75 4.99 27.94
C THR A 220 32.77 6.14 27.75
N SER A 221 32.27 7.35 27.42
CA SER A 221 32.18 8.58 28.29
C SER A 221 32.22 9.91 27.50
N HIS A 222 31.36 10.88 27.88
CA HIS A 222 30.96 12.13 27.17
C HIS A 222 31.70 13.43 27.58
N SER A 223 31.82 14.40 26.66
CA SER A 223 31.50 15.83 26.89
C SER A 223 31.17 16.61 25.59
N ASN A 224 30.25 17.57 25.68
CA ASN A 224 29.34 18.11 24.64
C ASN A 224 29.89 19.12 23.61
N PHE A 225 29.43 18.98 22.35
CA PHE A 225 28.79 20.02 21.50
C PHE A 225 27.70 19.32 20.64
N LEU A 226 26.58 20.02 20.37
CA LEU A 226 25.32 19.64 19.70
C LEU A 226 25.22 18.22 19.06
N ARG A 227 24.26 17.41 19.55
CA ARG A 227 24.10 15.97 19.26
C ARG A 227 22.80 15.63 18.52
N THR A 228 22.89 14.67 17.59
CA THR A 228 21.79 13.95 16.93
C THR A 228 21.30 12.77 17.80
N PRO A 229 20.11 12.18 17.53
CA PRO A 229 19.37 11.29 18.47
C PRO A 229 20.01 9.94 18.89
N TRP A 230 21.28 9.68 18.61
CA TRP A 230 21.90 8.37 18.83
C TRP A 230 22.64 8.17 20.17
N ASP A 231 22.52 9.07 21.15
CA ASP A 231 23.28 8.99 22.41
C ASP A 231 22.41 9.10 23.69
N TYR A 232 22.05 7.97 24.30
CA TYR A 232 21.71 7.91 25.74
C TYR A 232 22.21 6.61 26.39
N GLY A 233 23.19 6.76 27.29
CA GLY A 233 23.68 5.68 28.17
C GLY A 233 24.97 5.99 28.94
N SER A 234 24.82 6.58 30.14
CA SER A 234 25.74 6.64 31.31
C SER A 234 26.62 7.88 31.59
N ILE A 235 26.57 8.26 32.87
CA ILE A 235 27.11 9.42 33.62
C ILE A 235 28.48 9.09 34.25
N ASN A 236 29.53 9.93 34.08
CA ASN A 236 30.36 10.56 35.16
C ASN A 236 31.68 11.23 34.67
N PHE A 237 32.06 12.29 35.40
CA PHE A 237 33.08 13.34 35.20
C PHE A 237 34.58 12.94 35.20
N LYS A 238 35.43 13.66 34.43
CA LYS A 238 36.47 14.62 34.95
C LYS A 238 37.34 15.29 33.86
N VAL A 239 37.61 16.58 34.10
CA VAL A 239 38.28 17.62 33.30
C VAL A 239 39.81 17.54 33.32
N LYS A 240 40.49 17.94 32.22
CA LYS A 240 41.78 18.70 32.29
C LYS A 240 42.13 19.44 30.98
N ASN A 241 42.33 20.75 31.15
CA ASN A 241 42.75 21.79 30.18
C ASN A 241 44.11 21.55 29.51
N LYS A 242 44.30 22.08 28.28
CA LYS A 242 45.47 22.91 27.93
C LYS A 242 45.28 23.80 26.68
N LYS A 243 45.80 25.03 26.81
CA LYS A 243 45.75 26.22 25.96
C LYS A 243 46.74 26.20 24.79
N SER A 244 46.42 26.91 23.69
CA SER A 244 47.21 27.99 23.01
C SER A 244 46.64 28.22 21.59
N ALA A 245 45.98 29.31 21.21
CA ALA A 245 46.34 30.76 21.15
C ALA A 245 47.43 31.12 20.13
N LYS A 246 47.00 31.77 19.02
CA LYS A 246 47.64 32.77 18.12
C LYS A 246 46.62 33.09 17.01
N GLU A 247 45.80 34.16 17.07
CA GLU A 247 46.08 35.57 16.69
C GLU A 247 46.88 35.69 15.37
N THR A 248 46.58 36.50 14.36
CA THR A 248 45.49 37.43 13.94
C THR A 248 45.86 37.87 12.51
N ASN A 249 44.89 38.28 11.68
CA ASN A 249 44.88 39.60 11.00
C ASN A 249 43.94 39.62 9.78
N PHE A 250 42.83 40.33 9.96
CA PHE A 250 41.96 40.83 8.90
C PHE A 250 42.56 42.11 8.30
N SER A 251 42.58 42.23 6.97
CA SER A 251 42.68 43.52 6.28
C SER A 251 41.55 43.66 5.27
N ASN A 252 40.64 44.59 5.55
CA ASN A 252 39.62 45.09 4.63
C ASN A 252 40.26 45.88 3.48
N LYS A 253 39.91 45.55 2.23
CA LYS A 253 39.91 46.51 1.12
C LYS A 253 38.72 46.24 0.18
N ASN A 254 37.85 47.25 0.09
CA ASN A 254 36.82 47.42 -0.94
C ASN A 254 37.47 47.84 -2.26
N THR A 255 37.10 47.20 -3.38
CA THR A 255 37.03 47.77 -4.75
C THR A 255 36.15 46.82 -5.61
N HIS A 256 34.91 47.21 -5.90
CA HIS A 256 34.39 47.79 -7.16
C HIS A 256 34.49 46.91 -8.43
N TRP A 257 33.36 46.77 -9.12
CA TRP A 257 32.98 45.73 -10.09
C TRP A 257 33.51 45.93 -11.54
N MET A 258 34.54 46.74 -11.77
CA MET A 258 35.02 47.13 -13.11
C MET A 258 36.52 46.87 -13.38
N GLU A 259 37.16 45.91 -12.72
CA GLU A 259 38.53 45.46 -13.05
C GLU A 259 38.58 43.97 -13.45
N ARG A 260 37.79 43.57 -14.45
CA ARG A 260 37.90 42.25 -15.08
C ARG A 260 38.11 42.32 -16.58
N ILE A 261 39.24 42.88 -17.04
CA ILE A 261 39.85 42.47 -18.32
C ILE A 261 41.36 42.64 -18.21
N SER A 262 42.13 41.55 -18.20
CA SER A 262 43.54 41.54 -18.56
C SER A 262 43.95 40.15 -19.09
N PRO A 263 44.90 40.07 -20.03
CA PRO A 263 45.07 38.93 -20.93
C PRO A 263 45.77 37.75 -20.24
N GLN A 264 45.40 36.54 -20.64
CA GLN A 264 46.01 35.29 -20.21
C GLN A 264 47.52 35.29 -20.53
N TYR A 265 48.36 35.46 -19.51
CA TYR A 265 49.78 35.13 -19.60
C TYR A 265 49.94 33.61 -19.39
N VAL A 266 50.24 32.92 -20.49
CA VAL A 266 50.72 31.54 -20.53
C VAL A 266 52.08 31.50 -19.82
N ASN A 267 52.11 30.93 -18.61
CA ASN A 267 53.36 30.56 -17.94
C ASN A 267 53.51 29.05 -18.01
N ASN A 268 54.16 28.59 -19.08
CA ASN A 268 54.65 27.23 -19.25
C ASN A 268 55.75 26.95 -18.21
N LYS A 269 55.38 26.44 -17.03
CA LYS A 269 56.28 25.55 -16.28
C LYS A 269 56.13 24.15 -16.88
N LYS A 270 57.09 23.79 -17.72
CA LYS A 270 57.31 22.42 -18.19
C LYS A 270 57.77 21.59 -17.00
N ASP A 271 56.84 20.95 -16.30
CA ASP A 271 57.15 19.67 -15.68
C ASP A 271 57.42 18.67 -16.82
N PRO A 272 58.43 17.79 -16.71
CA PRO A 272 58.69 16.81 -17.75
C PRO A 272 57.56 15.79 -17.74
N ILE A 273 56.60 15.97 -18.64
CA ILE A 273 55.61 14.97 -19.00
C ILE A 273 56.39 13.80 -19.59
N ASN A 274 56.54 12.73 -18.81
CA ASN A 274 56.91 11.43 -19.35
C ASN A 274 55.87 11.08 -20.43
N SER A 275 56.32 10.97 -21.67
CA SER A 275 55.52 10.84 -22.88
C SER A 275 54.91 9.45 -23.10
N ASN A 276 54.48 8.76 -22.03
CA ASN A 276 53.84 7.44 -22.10
C ASN A 276 52.52 7.33 -21.33
N ASP A 277 51.97 8.43 -20.81
CA ASP A 277 50.63 8.41 -20.19
C ASP A 277 49.56 8.51 -21.27
N HIS A 278 49.15 7.35 -21.79
CA HIS A 278 48.07 7.23 -22.75
C HIS A 278 46.75 7.71 -22.12
N LEU A 279 46.32 8.95 -22.42
CA LEU A 279 45.05 9.51 -21.96
C LEU A 279 43.88 8.99 -22.80
N VAL A 280 42.70 8.83 -22.17
CA VAL A 280 41.45 8.47 -22.85
C VAL A 280 40.51 9.67 -22.82
N PHE A 281 39.91 10.01 -23.96
CA PHE A 281 38.93 11.09 -24.06
C PHE A 281 37.57 10.62 -23.56
N ILE A 282 36.86 11.45 -22.80
CA ILE A 282 35.49 11.18 -22.35
C ILE A 282 34.66 12.37 -22.79
N GLY A 283 33.76 12.17 -23.75
CA GLY A 283 32.85 13.20 -24.26
C GLY A 283 31.63 13.41 -23.36
N ASN A 284 30.78 14.38 -23.72
CA ASN A 284 29.59 14.74 -22.93
C ASN A 284 28.61 13.57 -22.75
N HIS A 285 28.46 12.71 -23.76
CA HIS A 285 27.56 11.55 -23.70
C HIS A 285 28.05 10.54 -22.66
N GLU A 286 29.34 10.23 -22.70
CA GLU A 286 29.99 9.33 -21.75
C GLU A 286 29.97 9.90 -20.33
N GLU A 287 30.20 11.22 -20.17
CA GLU A 287 30.07 11.89 -18.87
C GLU A 287 28.65 11.78 -18.31
N ASN A 288 27.61 11.94 -19.14
CA ASN A 288 26.22 11.79 -18.72
C ASN A 288 25.90 10.37 -18.28
N ILE A 289 26.39 9.35 -18.99
CA ILE A 289 26.23 7.95 -18.60
C ILE A 289 26.91 7.68 -17.25
N LEU A 290 28.14 8.17 -17.05
CA LEU A 290 28.86 8.00 -15.79
C LEU A 290 28.14 8.69 -14.63
N LYS A 291 27.64 9.91 -14.83
CA LYS A 291 26.82 10.64 -13.85
C LYS A 291 25.58 9.84 -13.47
N ALA A 292 24.82 9.35 -14.45
CA ALA A 292 23.63 8.55 -14.19
C ALA A 292 23.96 7.25 -13.44
N TYR A 293 25.03 6.55 -13.83
CA TYR A 293 25.48 5.34 -13.15
C TYR A 293 25.83 5.62 -11.68
N THR A 294 26.57 6.70 -11.42
CA THR A 294 26.94 7.09 -10.06
C THR A 294 25.71 7.41 -9.21
N ALA A 295 24.76 8.17 -9.74
CA ALA A 295 23.51 8.48 -9.06
C ALA A 295 22.72 7.21 -8.75
N CYS A 296 22.54 6.31 -9.73
CA CYS A 296 21.85 5.04 -9.52
C CYS A 296 22.49 4.22 -8.40
N ARG A 297 23.82 4.04 -8.42
CA ARG A 297 24.51 3.21 -7.42
C ARG A 297 24.46 3.81 -6.02
N VAL A 298 24.61 5.12 -5.87
CA VAL A 298 24.54 5.79 -4.56
C VAL A 298 23.12 5.70 -4.00
N ILE A 299 22.09 5.97 -4.80
CA ILE A 299 20.68 5.86 -4.39
C ILE A 299 20.34 4.43 -3.98
N LEU A 300 20.70 3.44 -4.81
CA LEU A 300 20.47 2.03 -4.51
C LEU A 300 21.20 1.56 -3.25
N TYR A 301 22.43 2.04 -3.03
CA TYR A 301 23.21 1.74 -1.84
C TYR A 301 22.55 2.28 -0.56
N LYS A 302 22.02 3.51 -0.61
CA LYS A 302 21.38 4.14 0.54
C LYS A 302 19.98 3.60 0.83
N TYR A 303 19.15 3.47 -0.21
CA TYR A 303 17.70 3.28 -0.04
C TYR A 303 17.20 1.95 -0.59
N GLY A 304 17.98 1.24 -1.41
CA GLY A 304 17.52 0.02 -2.10
C GLY A 304 17.15 -1.13 -1.16
N SER A 305 17.71 -1.17 0.05
CA SER A 305 17.37 -2.16 1.07
C SER A 305 16.25 -1.73 2.03
N LEU A 306 15.80 -0.47 1.97
CA LEU A 306 14.77 0.01 2.87
C LEU A 306 13.37 -0.46 2.42
N PRO A 307 12.43 -0.62 3.36
CA PRO A 307 11.01 -0.69 3.02
C PRO A 307 10.61 0.60 2.32
N LYS A 308 9.72 0.50 1.33
CA LYS A 308 9.28 1.64 0.52
C LYS A 308 8.72 2.77 1.39
N ALA A 309 8.01 2.42 2.46
CA ALA A 309 7.47 3.38 3.42
C ALA A 309 8.53 4.34 4.00
N LEU A 310 9.78 3.90 4.12
CA LEU A 310 10.87 4.68 4.72
C LEU A 310 11.72 5.41 3.68
N VAL A 311 11.45 5.24 2.38
CA VAL A 311 12.20 5.90 1.32
C VAL A 311 11.79 7.38 1.24
N PRO A 312 12.74 8.31 1.19
CA PRO A 312 12.46 9.72 0.95
C PRO A 312 11.78 9.93 -0.41
N THR A 313 10.73 10.72 -0.43
CA THR A 313 9.90 10.98 -1.61
C THR A 313 9.71 12.48 -1.89
N THR A 314 10.23 13.35 -1.01
CA THR A 314 10.23 14.80 -1.20
C THR A 314 11.65 15.36 -1.22
N LEU A 315 11.84 16.57 -1.76
CA LEU A 315 13.10 17.32 -1.70
C LEU A 315 13.55 17.61 -0.26
N GLU A 316 12.60 17.74 0.65
CA GLU A 316 12.84 17.96 2.08
C GLU A 316 13.28 16.69 2.82
N GLY A 317 13.27 15.53 2.15
CA GLY A 317 13.65 14.25 2.73
C GLY A 317 12.51 13.51 3.44
N ASP A 318 11.26 13.93 3.24
CA ASP A 318 10.11 13.28 3.86
C ASP A 318 9.88 11.91 3.24
N SER A 319 9.69 10.90 4.08
CA SER A 319 9.36 9.55 3.63
C SER A 319 7.88 9.39 3.29
N PHE A 320 7.54 8.37 2.50
CA PHE A 320 6.14 7.99 2.27
C PHE A 320 5.36 7.81 3.57
N LEU A 321 5.96 7.17 4.57
CA LEU A 321 5.36 6.98 5.89
C LEU A 321 5.01 8.33 6.53
N MET A 322 5.93 9.29 6.52
CA MET A 322 5.73 10.60 7.13
C MET A 322 4.58 11.36 6.47
N LEU A 323 4.57 11.43 5.13
CA LEU A 323 3.48 12.05 4.39
C LEU A 323 2.14 11.36 4.65
N LYS A 324 2.14 10.03 4.71
CA LYS A 324 0.96 9.22 4.97
C LYS A 324 0.38 9.44 6.37
N ILE A 325 1.23 9.58 7.38
CA ILE A 325 0.81 9.92 8.74
C ILE A 325 0.17 11.32 8.76
N ALA A 326 0.79 12.29 8.08
CA ALA A 326 0.24 13.65 8.00
C ALA A 326 -1.14 13.68 7.33
N GLU A 327 -1.33 12.93 6.25
CA GLU A 327 -2.65 12.72 5.63
C GLU A 327 -3.65 12.12 6.61
N GLN A 328 -3.24 11.08 7.32
CA GLN A 328 -4.14 10.34 8.20
C GLN A 328 -4.69 11.23 9.32
N ILE A 329 -3.85 12.09 9.89
CA ILE A 329 -4.25 13.03 10.94
C ILE A 329 -5.20 14.10 10.41
N LYS A 330 -4.92 14.68 9.23
CA LYS A 330 -5.72 15.80 8.71
C LYS A 330 -6.97 15.38 7.94
N LEU A 331 -6.87 14.36 7.10
CA LEU A 331 -7.96 13.98 6.18
C LEU A 331 -9.00 13.10 6.83
N LEU A 332 -8.57 12.10 7.60
CA LEU A 332 -9.42 11.02 8.10
C LEU A 332 -9.12 10.67 9.57
N PRO A 333 -9.32 11.61 10.52
CA PRO A 333 -9.29 11.29 11.94
C PRO A 333 -10.19 10.08 12.24
N CYS A 334 -9.66 9.11 12.98
CA CYS A 334 -10.33 7.84 13.19
C CYS A 334 -10.00 7.23 14.56
N HIS A 335 -10.69 6.16 14.92
CA HIS A 335 -10.56 5.47 16.21
C HIS A 335 -9.13 5.00 16.47
N GLY A 336 -8.50 4.44 15.44
CA GLY A 336 -7.15 3.92 15.54
C GLY A 336 -6.51 3.71 14.17
N ASN A 337 -5.19 3.71 14.17
CA ASN A 337 -4.36 3.53 13.00
C ASN A 337 -3.53 2.26 13.15
N VAL A 338 -3.43 1.49 12.09
CA VAL A 338 -2.69 0.24 12.03
C VAL A 338 -1.60 0.36 10.97
N LEU A 339 -0.36 0.10 11.34
CA LEU A 339 0.75 -0.08 10.42
C LEU A 339 1.11 -1.55 10.33
N VAL A 340 1.09 -2.09 9.11
CA VAL A 340 1.64 -3.43 8.86
C VAL A 340 3.04 -3.27 8.31
N VAL A 341 4.03 -3.62 9.12
CA VAL A 341 5.46 -3.38 8.86
C VAL A 341 6.19 -4.68 8.52
N PRO A 342 7.39 -4.62 7.92
CA PRO A 342 8.18 -5.81 7.67
C PRO A 342 8.55 -6.56 8.96
N THR A 343 8.85 -7.84 8.84
CA THR A 343 9.32 -8.67 9.95
C THR A 343 10.55 -8.05 10.63
N ASN A 344 10.59 -8.04 11.96
CA ASN A 344 11.67 -7.50 12.79
C ASN A 344 11.92 -5.98 12.67
N MET A 345 11.00 -5.22 12.05
CA MET A 345 11.13 -3.76 11.90
C MET A 345 10.11 -2.99 12.75
N LYS A 346 9.30 -3.67 13.58
CA LYS A 346 8.31 -3.01 14.45
C LYS A 346 8.89 -1.87 15.28
N LYS A 347 10.01 -2.12 15.97
CA LYS A 347 10.66 -1.13 16.85
C LYS A 347 11.11 0.12 16.09
N GLU A 348 11.67 -0.06 14.90
CA GLU A 348 12.17 1.06 14.08
C GLU A 348 11.02 1.96 13.59
N PHE A 349 9.88 1.37 13.22
CA PHE A 349 8.68 2.12 12.86
C PHE A 349 8.02 2.81 14.07
N GLU A 350 8.01 2.15 15.23
CA GLU A 350 7.55 2.73 16.49
C GLU A 350 8.38 3.96 16.89
N GLU A 351 9.71 3.86 16.84
CA GLU A 351 10.63 4.97 17.09
C GLU A 351 10.35 6.13 16.14
N LYS A 352 10.19 5.88 14.83
CA LYS A 352 9.85 6.93 13.85
C LYS A 352 8.53 7.63 14.13
N ILE A 353 7.50 6.88 14.52
CA ILE A 353 6.19 7.47 14.88
C ILE A 353 6.31 8.29 16.16
N ASN A 354 7.06 7.82 17.14
CA ASN A 354 7.30 8.56 18.39
C ASN A 354 8.09 9.85 18.15
N ASP A 355 9.08 9.82 17.26
CA ASP A 355 9.87 11.01 16.88
C ASP A 355 9.00 12.04 16.15
N LEU A 356 8.03 11.59 15.35
CA LEU A 356 7.07 12.47 14.69
C LEU A 356 5.99 12.98 15.64
N SER A 357 5.66 12.24 16.71
CA SER A 357 4.53 12.53 17.61
C SER A 357 4.46 13.97 18.16
N PRO A 358 5.57 14.64 18.55
CA PRO A 358 5.55 16.04 18.97
C PRO A 358 5.10 17.02 17.88
N ILE A 359 5.48 16.77 16.62
CA ILE A 359 5.08 17.57 15.45
C ILE A 359 3.59 17.33 15.12
N LEU A 360 3.07 16.15 15.51
CA LEU A 360 1.71 15.68 15.23
C LEU A 360 0.69 16.10 16.33
N GLN A 361 1.13 16.51 17.52
CA GLN A 361 0.24 16.86 18.65
C GLN A 361 -0.33 18.29 18.60
N ASP A 362 0.29 19.21 17.84
CA ASP A 362 -0.14 20.61 17.74
C ASP A 362 -1.55 20.81 17.16
N SER A 363 -2.17 19.77 16.57
CA SER A 363 -3.53 19.83 16.01
C SER A 363 -4.64 19.38 16.97
N THR A 364 -4.37 19.10 18.24
CA THR A 364 -5.36 18.51 19.18
C THR A 364 -5.87 19.45 20.29
N ASN A 365 -5.28 20.64 20.44
CA ASN A 365 -5.58 21.54 21.55
C ASN A 365 -7.00 22.18 21.52
N ASP A 366 -7.66 22.24 20.36
CA ASP A 366 -9.01 22.83 20.24
C ASP A 366 -10.15 21.88 20.69
N ILE A 367 -9.92 20.57 20.72
CA ILE A 367 -10.94 19.58 21.12
C ILE A 367 -11.03 19.48 22.65
N PHE A 368 -9.89 19.58 23.35
CA PHE A 368 -9.86 19.55 24.82
C PHE A 368 -10.49 20.78 25.46
N SER A 369 -10.35 21.96 24.83
CA SER A 369 -11.01 23.19 25.25
C SER A 369 -12.54 23.12 25.04
N LEU A 370 -13.03 22.50 23.96
CA LEU A 370 -14.46 22.22 23.74
C LEU A 370 -15.04 21.17 24.70
N ARG A 371 -14.28 20.11 25.02
CA ARG A 371 -14.68 19.04 25.97
C ARG A 371 -14.97 19.58 27.37
N ASN A 372 -14.21 20.58 27.79
CA ASN A 372 -14.33 21.22 29.11
C ASN A 372 -15.45 22.28 29.18
N THR A 373 -16.20 22.50 28.09
CA THR A 373 -17.31 23.45 28.11
C THR A 373 -18.56 22.87 28.79
N PRO A 374 -19.39 23.71 29.44
CA PRO A 374 -20.67 23.29 30.00
C PRO A 374 -21.59 22.68 28.94
N PHE A 375 -21.49 23.17 27.69
CA PHE A 375 -22.35 22.84 26.55
C PHE A 375 -21.90 21.61 25.75
N ALA A 376 -20.79 20.96 26.10
CA ALA A 376 -20.33 19.77 25.38
C ALA A 376 -21.37 18.63 25.47
N PRO A 377 -21.77 18.02 24.34
CA PRO A 377 -22.74 16.92 24.31
C PRO A 377 -22.20 15.68 25.04
N LYS A 378 -23.10 14.86 25.61
CA LYS A 378 -22.72 13.73 26.50
C LYS A 378 -21.69 12.78 25.87
N TRP A 379 -21.81 12.50 24.57
CA TRP A 379 -20.87 11.64 23.83
C TRP A 379 -19.44 12.19 23.80
N LEU A 380 -19.26 13.52 23.80
CA LEU A 380 -17.95 14.19 23.79
C LEU A 380 -17.31 14.20 25.18
N LYS A 381 -18.13 14.18 26.24
CA LYS A 381 -17.66 14.12 27.64
C LYS A 381 -17.24 12.71 28.06
N SER A 382 -17.93 11.69 27.54
CA SER A 382 -17.68 10.26 27.86
C SER A 382 -16.52 9.63 27.08
N ASN A 383 -15.98 10.31 26.07
CA ASN A 383 -14.91 9.75 25.24
C ASN A 383 -13.54 9.90 25.94
N ASN A 384 -13.13 8.87 26.67
CA ASN A 384 -11.79 8.75 27.27
C ASN A 384 -10.77 8.07 26.35
N ASN A 385 -11.18 7.66 25.14
CA ASN A 385 -10.30 6.99 24.21
C ASN A 385 -9.24 7.95 23.67
N ILE A 386 -8.00 7.48 23.67
CA ILE A 386 -6.87 8.12 23.01
C ILE A 386 -7.14 7.98 21.50
N ASN A 387 -7.94 8.88 20.94
CA ASN A 387 -8.28 8.87 19.51
C ASN A 387 -7.00 8.89 18.67
N GLY A 388 -6.96 8.04 17.63
CA GLY A 388 -5.83 7.99 16.70
C GLY A 388 -4.61 7.18 17.19
N LYS A 389 -4.77 6.29 18.18
CA LYS A 389 -3.72 5.35 18.62
C LYS A 389 -3.11 4.61 17.42
N TRP A 390 -1.78 4.59 17.31
CA TRP A 390 -1.07 3.77 16.34
C TRP A 390 -0.75 2.39 16.94
N VAL A 391 -1.07 1.33 16.20
CA VAL A 391 -0.73 -0.05 16.52
C VAL A 391 0.06 -0.65 15.35
N PHE A 392 1.04 -1.48 15.68
CA PHE A 392 1.97 -2.07 14.72
C PHE A 392 1.81 -3.60 14.71
N PHE A 393 1.54 -4.13 13.53
CA PHE A 393 1.57 -5.56 13.24
C PHE A 393 2.72 -5.85 12.28
N GLU A 394 3.38 -6.99 12.46
CA GLU A 394 4.41 -7.43 11.53
C GLU A 394 3.81 -8.39 10.50
N GLN A 395 4.26 -8.27 9.26
CA GLN A 395 4.04 -9.31 8.27
C GLN A 395 4.97 -10.49 8.61
N GLY A 396 4.50 -11.37 9.49
CA GLY A 396 5.30 -12.48 10.04
C GLY A 396 5.62 -13.58 9.03
N CYS A 397 6.51 -14.50 9.42
CA CYS A 397 6.89 -15.67 8.63
C CYS A 397 5.68 -16.57 8.30
N ASP A 398 4.66 -16.59 9.16
CA ASP A 398 3.40 -17.33 8.93
C ASP A 398 2.61 -16.81 7.71
N LEU A 399 2.88 -15.59 7.25
CA LEU A 399 2.29 -14.95 6.07
C LEU A 399 3.20 -15.07 4.83
N SER A 400 4.20 -15.96 4.89
CA SER A 400 5.18 -16.18 3.84
C SER A 400 5.04 -17.56 3.22
N THR A 401 5.50 -17.68 1.98
CA THR A 401 5.71 -18.93 1.27
C THR A 401 7.21 -19.11 0.95
N ILE A 402 7.56 -20.17 0.21
CA ILE A 402 8.90 -20.34 -0.35
C ILE A 402 8.87 -20.21 -1.86
N ARG A 403 10.03 -19.87 -2.43
CA ARG A 403 10.26 -19.96 -3.88
C ARG A 403 10.43 -21.41 -4.29
N PHE A 404 9.95 -21.74 -5.47
CA PHE A 404 10.11 -23.00 -6.15
C PHE A 404 10.79 -22.77 -7.49
N ASN A 405 11.49 -23.79 -7.98
CA ASN A 405 11.96 -23.85 -9.35
C ASN A 405 10.76 -24.01 -10.30
N MET A 406 10.97 -23.76 -11.59
CA MET A 406 9.91 -23.86 -12.59
C MET A 406 9.38 -25.29 -12.81
N ASP A 407 10.07 -26.30 -12.29
CA ASP A 407 9.63 -27.71 -12.24
C ASP A 407 8.83 -28.04 -10.96
N GLY A 408 8.67 -27.07 -10.05
CA GLY A 408 7.96 -27.20 -8.78
C GLY A 408 8.81 -27.72 -7.62
N SER A 409 10.09 -28.05 -7.82
CA SER A 409 10.99 -28.40 -6.71
C SER A 409 11.31 -27.18 -5.83
N PRO A 410 11.48 -27.32 -4.50
CA PRO A 410 11.83 -26.19 -3.63
C PRO A 410 13.14 -25.51 -4.05
N PHE A 411 13.13 -24.18 -4.16
CA PHE A 411 14.34 -23.41 -4.49
C PHE A 411 15.25 -23.30 -3.27
N GLN A 412 16.53 -23.65 -3.44
CA GLN A 412 17.57 -23.48 -2.43
C GLN A 412 18.57 -22.39 -2.85
N ASP A 413 18.98 -21.58 -1.88
CA ASP A 413 20.05 -20.60 -2.08
C ASP A 413 21.45 -21.26 -2.07
N GLU A 414 22.49 -20.45 -2.27
CA GLU A 414 23.89 -20.92 -2.28
C GLU A 414 24.34 -21.59 -0.97
N LYS A 415 23.59 -21.37 0.13
CA LYS A 415 23.84 -21.97 1.44
C LYS A 415 22.97 -23.20 1.71
N GLY A 416 22.17 -23.63 0.73
CA GLY A 416 21.26 -24.77 0.85
C GLY A 416 19.97 -24.47 1.63
N ASN A 417 19.70 -23.20 1.98
CA ASN A 417 18.47 -22.81 2.68
C ASN A 417 17.35 -22.52 1.70
N TYR A 418 16.10 -22.70 2.15
CA TYR A 418 14.95 -22.24 1.36
C TYR A 418 14.90 -20.71 1.29
N ALA A 419 14.41 -20.19 0.17
CA ALA A 419 14.31 -18.75 -0.05
C ALA A 419 12.87 -18.25 0.22
N PRO A 420 12.54 -17.80 1.45
CA PRO A 420 11.19 -17.33 1.77
C PRO A 420 10.82 -16.06 1.00
N VAL A 421 9.55 -15.92 0.68
CA VAL A 421 8.94 -14.76 0.04
C VAL A 421 7.57 -14.52 0.66
N SER A 422 7.12 -13.27 0.74
CA SER A 422 5.74 -12.98 1.13
C SER A 422 4.78 -13.76 0.24
N ALA A 423 3.75 -14.39 0.82
CA ALA A 423 2.71 -15.07 0.07
C ALA A 423 1.67 -14.09 -0.52
N GLY A 424 2.04 -12.83 -0.71
CA GLY A 424 1.19 -11.77 -1.24
C GLY A 424 0.56 -10.91 -0.15
N HIS A 425 -0.14 -9.86 -0.59
CA HIS A 425 -0.84 -8.96 0.32
C HIS A 425 -2.22 -9.51 0.73
N GLY A 426 -2.74 -10.55 0.07
CA GLY A 426 -3.95 -11.27 0.50
C GLY A 426 -3.85 -11.80 1.92
N GLU A 427 -2.64 -12.15 2.34
CA GLU A 427 -2.29 -12.59 3.69
C GLU A 427 -2.62 -11.60 4.81
N LEU A 428 -2.77 -10.32 4.49
CA LEU A 428 -3.19 -9.30 5.44
C LEU A 428 -4.57 -9.62 6.05
N ILE A 429 -5.40 -10.40 5.36
CA ILE A 429 -6.71 -10.86 5.84
C ILE A 429 -6.61 -11.60 7.19
N HIS A 430 -5.52 -12.33 7.44
CA HIS A 430 -5.29 -13.04 8.70
C HIS A 430 -4.96 -12.09 9.86
N LEU A 431 -4.56 -10.84 9.56
CA LEU A 431 -4.34 -9.81 10.57
C LEU A 431 -5.63 -9.07 10.91
N PHE A 432 -6.68 -9.11 10.08
CA PHE A 432 -7.92 -8.37 10.33
C PHE A 432 -8.60 -8.83 11.61
N ASP A 433 -8.58 -10.13 11.88
CA ASP A 433 -9.12 -10.70 13.11
C ASP A 433 -8.36 -10.14 14.34
N LYS A 434 -7.04 -10.01 14.26
CA LYS A 434 -6.22 -9.41 15.33
C LYS A 434 -6.48 -7.91 15.47
N MET A 435 -6.68 -7.19 14.36
CA MET A 435 -7.04 -5.77 14.38
C MET A 435 -8.40 -5.55 15.06
N ALA A 436 -9.39 -6.40 14.77
CA ALA A 436 -10.71 -6.34 15.40
C ALA A 436 -10.69 -6.71 16.90
N ASP A 437 -9.72 -7.50 17.34
CA ASP A 437 -9.48 -7.78 18.77
C ASP A 437 -8.78 -6.61 19.48
N GLU A 438 -7.80 -5.99 18.83
CA GLU A 438 -7.09 -4.81 19.36
C GLU A 438 -8.00 -3.58 19.45
N PHE A 439 -8.97 -3.46 18.53
CA PHE A 439 -9.98 -2.40 18.53
C PHE A 439 -11.40 -3.00 18.67
N PRO A 440 -11.83 -3.38 19.90
CA PRO A 440 -13.11 -4.06 20.12
C PRO A 440 -14.34 -3.26 19.67
N ASN A 441 -14.23 -1.94 19.62
CA ASN A 441 -15.29 -1.04 19.18
C ASN A 441 -15.24 -0.71 17.69
N ALA A 442 -14.22 -1.17 16.96
CA ALA A 442 -14.15 -0.88 15.52
C ALA A 442 -15.23 -1.66 14.77
N GLU A 443 -16.03 -0.92 13.99
CA GLU A 443 -17.03 -1.45 13.06
C GLU A 443 -16.48 -1.50 11.63
N CYS A 444 -15.55 -0.60 11.29
CA CYS A 444 -15.02 -0.42 9.96
C CYS A 444 -13.49 -0.50 9.93
N LEU A 445 -12.95 -1.31 9.03
CA LEU A 445 -11.55 -1.28 8.63
C LEU A 445 -11.43 -0.60 7.27
N HIS A 446 -10.62 0.45 7.21
CA HIS A 446 -10.30 1.15 5.97
C HIS A 446 -8.85 0.86 5.58
N ILE A 447 -8.58 0.51 4.32
CA ILE A 447 -7.23 0.21 3.84
C ILE A 447 -6.79 1.21 2.79
N ARG A 448 -5.55 1.70 2.93
CA ARG A 448 -4.87 2.57 1.96
C ARG A 448 -3.43 2.18 1.79
N ASN A 449 -2.94 2.31 0.56
CA ASN A 449 -1.52 2.11 0.27
C ASN A 449 -0.66 3.26 0.81
N VAL A 450 0.56 2.91 1.26
CA VAL A 450 1.55 3.87 1.76
C VAL A 450 2.09 4.79 0.66
N ASP A 451 2.12 4.32 -0.59
CA ASP A 451 2.69 5.01 -1.75
C ASP A 451 1.68 5.83 -2.57
N ASN A 452 0.41 5.87 -2.16
CA ASN A 452 -0.63 6.69 -2.76
C ASN A 452 -0.78 8.00 -1.98
N VAL A 453 0.04 9.02 -2.28
CA VAL A 453 0.09 10.29 -1.54
C VAL A 453 -0.79 11.34 -2.24
N ILE A 454 -1.86 11.77 -1.57
CA ILE A 454 -2.92 12.63 -2.08
C ILE A 454 -2.94 14.04 -1.44
N GLY A 455 -2.13 14.29 -0.40
CA GLY A 455 -2.04 15.59 0.27
C GLY A 455 -3.10 15.81 1.34
N THR A 456 -3.27 17.04 1.83
CA THR A 456 -4.14 17.35 3.00
C THR A 456 -5.20 18.42 2.75
N SER A 457 -5.52 18.73 1.50
CA SER A 457 -6.48 19.79 1.20
C SER A 457 -7.91 19.43 1.68
N ASN A 458 -8.72 20.46 1.93
CA ASN A 458 -10.12 20.27 2.33
C ASN A 458 -10.92 19.49 1.28
N ASP A 459 -10.68 19.76 -0.01
CA ASP A 459 -11.33 19.03 -1.10
C ASP A 459 -11.04 17.52 -1.03
N ARG A 460 -9.78 17.13 -0.75
CA ARG A 460 -9.42 15.72 -0.56
C ARG A 460 -10.12 15.10 0.65
N SER A 461 -10.28 15.86 1.74
CA SER A 461 -11.03 15.37 2.91
C SER A 461 -12.49 15.15 2.58
N GLU A 462 -13.14 16.08 1.88
CA GLU A 462 -14.54 15.94 1.46
C GLU A 462 -14.73 14.74 0.52
N GLU A 463 -13.83 14.57 -0.45
CA GLU A 463 -13.87 13.43 -1.38
C GLU A 463 -13.69 12.08 -0.66
N LEU A 464 -12.75 11.99 0.29
CA LEU A 464 -12.48 10.77 1.06
C LEU A 464 -13.62 10.43 2.04
N ASN A 465 -14.39 11.41 2.48
CA ASN A 465 -15.54 11.19 3.36
C ASN A 465 -16.69 10.47 2.67
N ILE A 466 -16.90 10.69 1.38
CA ILE A 466 -18.01 10.10 0.62
C ILE A 466 -18.02 8.56 0.65
N PRO A 467 -16.91 7.84 0.33
CA PRO A 467 -16.91 6.38 0.43
C PRO A 467 -17.03 5.88 1.88
N ALA A 468 -16.44 6.58 2.86
CA ALA A 468 -16.58 6.23 4.28
C ALA A 468 -18.03 6.36 4.76
N GLU A 469 -18.71 7.43 4.35
CA GLU A 469 -20.12 7.66 4.64
C GLU A 469 -21.03 6.66 3.94
N SER A 470 -20.74 6.37 2.67
CA SER A 470 -21.47 5.35 1.90
C SER A 470 -21.40 4.00 2.61
N PHE A 471 -20.20 3.59 3.03
CA PHE A 471 -20.00 2.38 3.82
C PHE A 471 -20.87 2.39 5.09
N ARG A 472 -20.78 3.44 5.90
CA ARG A 472 -21.54 3.54 7.15
C ARG A 472 -23.04 3.40 6.91
N ILE A 473 -23.61 4.16 5.99
CA ILE A 473 -25.06 4.17 5.74
C ILE A 473 -25.53 2.82 5.20
N ILE A 474 -24.81 2.24 4.24
CA ILE A 474 -25.15 0.93 3.70
C ILE A 474 -25.09 -0.10 4.84
N ARG A 475 -24.02 -0.10 5.63
CA ARG A 475 -23.85 -1.00 6.78
C ARG A 475 -25.00 -0.84 7.77
N ASP A 476 -25.37 0.38 8.17
CA ASP A 476 -26.46 0.63 9.12
C ASP A 476 -27.82 0.16 8.58
N CYS A 477 -28.06 0.31 7.28
CA CYS A 477 -29.24 -0.25 6.62
C CYS A 477 -29.22 -1.79 6.65
N ILE A 478 -28.13 -2.42 6.23
CA ILE A 478 -28.00 -3.89 6.22
C ILE A 478 -28.10 -4.46 7.63
N GLU A 479 -27.53 -3.79 8.62
CA GLU A 479 -27.63 -4.13 10.03
C GLU A 479 -29.08 -4.20 10.51
N TYR A 480 -29.87 -3.18 10.19
CA TYR A 480 -31.29 -3.16 10.52
C TYR A 480 -32.03 -4.32 9.86
N LEU A 481 -31.75 -4.56 8.57
CA LEU A 481 -32.36 -5.66 7.82
C LEU A 481 -31.99 -7.03 8.40
N ARG A 482 -30.74 -7.25 8.80
CA ARG A 482 -30.29 -8.48 9.47
C ARG A 482 -31.09 -8.72 10.75
N SER A 483 -31.20 -7.72 11.62
CA SER A 483 -31.96 -7.83 12.87
C SER A 483 -33.44 -8.16 12.62
N LYS A 484 -34.08 -7.51 11.65
CA LYS A 484 -35.49 -7.75 11.34
C LYS A 484 -35.75 -9.12 10.73
N LEU A 485 -34.86 -9.59 9.86
CA LEU A 485 -34.99 -10.94 9.29
C LEU A 485 -34.70 -12.01 10.33
N GLU A 486 -33.75 -11.78 11.24
CA GLU A 486 -33.49 -12.68 12.36
C GLU A 486 -34.75 -12.81 13.23
N ASP A 487 -35.31 -11.69 13.71
CA ASP A 487 -36.53 -11.70 14.52
C ASP A 487 -37.70 -12.41 13.80
N PHE A 488 -37.85 -12.18 12.50
CA PHE A 488 -38.88 -12.83 11.68
C PHE A 488 -38.69 -14.35 11.56
N LEU A 489 -37.44 -14.82 11.40
CA LEU A 489 -37.12 -16.24 11.29
C LEU A 489 -37.13 -16.97 12.64
N PHE A 490 -36.99 -16.27 13.76
CA PHE A 490 -37.06 -16.86 15.11
C PHE A 490 -38.47 -16.87 15.70
N ASP A 491 -39.42 -16.06 15.22
CA ASP A 491 -40.80 -16.06 15.68
C ASP A 491 -41.61 -17.25 15.11
N GLU A 492 -41.91 -18.25 15.95
CA GLU A 492 -42.70 -19.42 15.57
C GLU A 492 -44.13 -19.09 15.11
N LYS A 493 -44.71 -17.95 15.50
CA LYS A 493 -46.00 -17.49 15.01
C LYS A 493 -45.89 -16.88 13.62
N ALA A 494 -44.82 -16.13 13.34
CA ALA A 494 -44.55 -15.54 12.03
C ALA A 494 -44.33 -16.62 10.96
N LYS A 495 -43.68 -17.75 11.31
CA LYS A 495 -43.54 -18.93 10.44
C LYS A 495 -44.88 -19.52 9.94
N LYS A 496 -45.98 -19.29 10.67
CA LYS A 496 -47.30 -19.87 10.38
C LYS A 496 -48.25 -18.92 9.65
N SER A 497 -48.02 -17.60 9.63
CA SER A 497 -49.10 -16.65 9.36
C SER A 497 -49.00 -15.73 8.15
N ASN A 498 -47.91 -15.73 7.37
CA ASN A 498 -47.78 -15.17 6.01
C ASN A 498 -46.27 -15.04 5.74
N SER A 499 -45.77 -15.49 4.60
CA SER A 499 -44.34 -15.47 4.22
C SER A 499 -43.76 -14.07 3.97
N ARG A 500 -44.31 -13.04 4.62
CA ARG A 500 -44.03 -11.62 4.45
C ARG A 500 -43.65 -10.96 5.77
N LEU A 501 -42.62 -10.12 5.72
CA LEU A 501 -42.19 -9.27 6.82
C LEU A 501 -43.04 -8.01 6.90
N HIS A 502 -43.62 -7.72 8.06
CA HIS A 502 -44.47 -6.54 8.28
C HIS A 502 -43.74 -5.49 9.13
N ASP A 503 -42.85 -4.71 8.51
CA ASP A 503 -42.11 -3.63 9.17
C ASP A 503 -41.95 -2.43 8.22
N GLU A 504 -42.55 -1.30 8.58
CA GLU A 504 -42.58 -0.09 7.73
C GLU A 504 -41.18 0.49 7.49
N THR A 505 -40.30 0.39 8.49
CA THR A 505 -38.91 0.87 8.40
C THR A 505 -38.12 0.03 7.41
N THR A 506 -38.33 -1.28 7.40
CA THR A 506 -37.71 -2.20 6.42
C THR A 506 -38.12 -1.82 5.00
N PHE A 507 -39.40 -1.50 4.78
CA PHE A 507 -39.86 -1.01 3.47
C PHE A 507 -39.15 0.30 3.08
N LYS A 508 -39.04 1.26 4.01
CA LYS A 508 -38.33 2.53 3.78
C LYS A 508 -36.84 2.31 3.45
N ILE A 509 -36.17 1.39 4.14
CA ILE A 509 -34.78 1.04 3.88
C ILE A 509 -34.62 0.39 2.51
N LEU A 510 -35.50 -0.55 2.14
CA LEU A 510 -35.51 -1.14 0.80
C LEU A 510 -35.74 -0.08 -0.27
N SER A 511 -36.67 0.84 -0.05
CA SER A 511 -36.91 1.95 -0.98
C SER A 511 -35.68 2.87 -1.10
N TYR A 512 -35.00 3.16 0.01
CA TYR A 512 -33.76 3.92 -0.01
C TYR A 512 -32.65 3.20 -0.79
N LEU A 513 -32.39 1.93 -0.48
CA LEU A 513 -31.38 1.11 -1.15
C LEU A 513 -31.71 0.82 -2.61
N GLY A 514 -33.00 0.81 -2.98
CA GLY A 514 -33.47 0.73 -4.35
C GLY A 514 -32.97 1.86 -5.25
N ASN A 515 -32.67 3.04 -4.69
CA ASN A 515 -32.12 4.15 -5.46
C ASN A 515 -30.67 3.94 -5.92
N PHE A 516 -29.97 2.92 -5.40
CA PHE A 516 -28.61 2.58 -5.80
C PHE A 516 -28.56 1.60 -6.99
N ILE A 517 -29.70 1.02 -7.39
CA ILE A 517 -29.79 0.07 -8.51
C ILE A 517 -30.59 0.66 -9.68
N ASP A 518 -30.80 -0.14 -10.72
CA ASP A 518 -31.67 0.24 -11.83
C ASP A 518 -33.10 0.57 -11.34
N HIS A 519 -33.65 1.68 -11.84
CA HIS A 519 -34.94 2.20 -11.39
C HIS A 519 -36.08 1.21 -11.64
N ASN A 520 -36.09 0.54 -12.79
CA ASN A 520 -37.16 -0.40 -13.14
C ASN A 520 -37.12 -1.63 -12.23
N LEU A 521 -35.92 -2.16 -11.98
CA LEU A 521 -35.74 -3.27 -11.03
C LEU A 521 -36.17 -2.89 -9.61
N SER A 522 -35.82 -1.68 -9.16
CA SER A 522 -36.23 -1.17 -7.85
C SER A 522 -37.75 -1.02 -7.76
N GLU A 523 -38.39 -0.42 -8.77
CA GLU A 523 -39.84 -0.23 -8.81
C GLU A 523 -40.56 -1.58 -8.80
N GLU A 524 -40.16 -2.53 -9.67
CA GLU A 524 -40.66 -3.90 -9.65
C GLU A 524 -40.54 -4.53 -8.26
N GLY A 525 -39.38 -4.39 -7.60
CA GLY A 525 -39.13 -4.92 -6.26
C GLY A 525 -40.06 -4.34 -5.20
N LEU A 526 -40.32 -3.04 -5.24
CA LEU A 526 -41.17 -2.34 -4.27
C LEU A 526 -42.66 -2.59 -4.52
N GLN A 527 -43.10 -2.70 -5.78
CA GLN A 527 -44.50 -2.93 -6.13
C GLN A 527 -45.01 -4.29 -5.62
N ILE A 528 -44.15 -5.30 -5.51
CA ILE A 528 -44.50 -6.62 -4.96
C ILE A 528 -44.97 -6.54 -3.47
N CYS A 529 -44.63 -5.45 -2.78
CA CYS A 529 -45.07 -5.20 -1.41
C CYS A 529 -46.52 -4.72 -1.31
N PHE A 530 -47.16 -4.35 -2.43
CA PHE A 530 -48.52 -3.77 -2.45
C PHE A 530 -49.53 -4.72 -3.10
N ASP A 531 -50.80 -4.57 -2.72
CA ASP A 531 -51.93 -5.17 -3.43
C ASP A 531 -52.41 -4.29 -4.60
N SER A 532 -53.43 -4.75 -5.32
CA SER A 532 -54.06 -4.01 -6.43
C SER A 532 -54.70 -2.67 -6.01
N ASN A 533 -54.89 -2.42 -4.71
CA ASN A 533 -55.44 -1.20 -4.15
C ASN A 533 -54.37 -0.28 -3.54
N ASN A 534 -53.08 -0.52 -3.84
CA ASN A 534 -51.92 0.19 -3.30
C ASN A 534 -51.83 0.14 -1.75
N ARG A 535 -52.30 -0.94 -1.12
CA ARG A 535 -52.12 -1.18 0.32
C ARG A 535 -50.88 -2.05 0.54
N LEU A 536 -50.02 -1.64 1.47
CA LEU A 536 -48.83 -2.41 1.86
C LEU A 536 -49.26 -3.71 2.53
N ILE A 537 -49.05 -4.84 1.87
CA ILE A 537 -49.41 -6.20 2.35
C ILE A 537 -48.24 -6.96 2.98
N GLY A 538 -47.14 -6.26 3.25
CA GLY A 538 -45.91 -6.84 3.79
C GLY A 538 -44.87 -7.16 2.72
N ILE A 539 -43.63 -7.33 3.17
CA ILE A 539 -42.43 -7.39 2.35
C ILE A 539 -42.02 -8.85 2.16
N PRO A 540 -42.09 -9.40 0.96
CA PRO A 540 -41.68 -10.78 0.71
C PRO A 540 -40.18 -10.87 0.36
N TYR A 541 -39.61 -12.07 0.36
CA TYR A 541 -38.18 -12.25 0.08
C TYR A 541 -37.82 -11.79 -1.33
N GLN A 542 -38.73 -11.90 -2.29
CA GLN A 542 -38.51 -11.46 -3.68
C GLN A 542 -38.14 -9.98 -3.74
N SER A 543 -38.73 -9.12 -2.89
CA SER A 543 -38.38 -7.70 -2.82
C SER A 543 -36.95 -7.48 -2.33
N PHE A 544 -36.48 -8.28 -1.37
CA PHE A 544 -35.08 -8.27 -0.94
C PHE A 544 -34.14 -8.67 -2.08
N HIS A 545 -34.43 -9.75 -2.79
CA HIS A 545 -33.57 -10.21 -3.89
C HIS A 545 -33.55 -9.24 -5.06
N LYS A 546 -34.71 -8.63 -5.38
CA LYS A 546 -34.80 -7.65 -6.45
C LYS A 546 -34.01 -6.38 -6.13
N ILE A 547 -33.97 -5.96 -4.86
CA ILE A 547 -33.30 -4.72 -4.46
C ILE A 547 -31.87 -5.01 -3.99
N ILE A 548 -31.72 -5.73 -2.89
CA ILE A 548 -30.45 -6.03 -2.24
C ILE A 548 -29.63 -7.03 -3.05
N GLY A 549 -30.29 -8.06 -3.60
CA GLY A 549 -29.62 -9.04 -4.45
C GLY A 549 -29.02 -8.42 -5.70
N ASN A 550 -29.68 -7.45 -6.34
CA ASN A 550 -29.08 -6.71 -7.46
C ASN A 550 -27.97 -5.75 -6.99
N LEU A 551 -28.13 -5.11 -5.82
CA LEU A 551 -27.10 -4.22 -5.27
C LEU A 551 -25.78 -4.96 -5.02
N PHE A 552 -25.84 -6.14 -4.40
CA PHE A 552 -24.66 -6.95 -4.06
C PHE A 552 -24.30 -8.03 -5.08
N HIS A 553 -25.14 -8.24 -6.10
CA HIS A 553 -24.99 -9.28 -7.12
C HIS A 553 -25.05 -10.70 -6.55
N TRP A 554 -26.11 -10.98 -5.78
CA TRP A 554 -26.40 -12.33 -5.28
C TRP A 554 -26.84 -13.27 -6.41
N GLN A 555 -26.63 -14.57 -6.20
CA GLN A 555 -27.13 -15.58 -7.12
C GLN A 555 -28.66 -15.61 -7.12
N GLN A 556 -29.23 -16.10 -8.21
CA GLN A 556 -30.65 -16.42 -8.25
C GLN A 556 -30.95 -17.57 -7.28
N LEU A 557 -32.02 -17.45 -6.50
CA LEU A 557 -32.50 -18.55 -5.65
C LEU A 557 -32.91 -19.76 -6.50
N SER A 558 -32.62 -20.96 -5.99
CA SER A 558 -33.12 -22.19 -6.61
C SER A 558 -34.65 -22.22 -6.57
N PRO A 559 -35.32 -22.57 -7.69
CA PRO A 559 -36.77 -22.68 -7.72
C PRO A 559 -37.33 -23.83 -6.87
N SER A 560 -36.49 -24.73 -6.37
CA SER A 560 -36.89 -25.83 -5.48
C SER A 560 -37.02 -25.46 -4.00
N LEU A 561 -36.59 -24.26 -3.59
CA LEU A 561 -36.64 -23.82 -2.20
C LEU A 561 -38.06 -23.41 -1.80
N SER A 562 -38.47 -23.77 -0.59
CA SER A 562 -39.65 -23.21 0.07
C SER A 562 -39.45 -21.74 0.44
N ASP A 563 -40.54 -21.01 0.74
CA ASP A 563 -40.49 -19.61 1.19
C ASP A 563 -39.60 -19.43 2.42
N LEU A 564 -39.65 -20.38 3.37
CA LEU A 564 -38.82 -20.33 4.58
C LEU A 564 -37.34 -20.50 4.24
N GLU A 565 -36.99 -21.49 3.40
CA GLU A 565 -35.62 -21.70 2.94
C GLU A 565 -35.10 -20.52 2.11
N CYS A 566 -35.96 -19.84 1.36
CA CYS A 566 -35.62 -18.61 0.65
C CYS A 566 -35.25 -17.49 1.63
N TRP A 567 -36.00 -17.30 2.71
CA TRP A 567 -35.67 -16.34 3.75
C TRP A 567 -34.39 -16.71 4.51
N GLU A 568 -34.19 -17.98 4.84
CA GLU A 568 -32.95 -18.47 5.46
C GLU A 568 -31.74 -18.21 4.56
N GLN A 569 -31.86 -18.49 3.26
CA GLN A 569 -30.82 -18.20 2.28
C GLN A 569 -30.57 -16.69 2.17
N THR A 570 -31.63 -15.87 2.17
CA THR A 570 -31.55 -14.39 2.17
C THR A 570 -30.78 -13.88 3.38
N LEU A 571 -31.09 -14.39 4.58
CA LEU A 571 -30.37 -14.02 5.80
C LEU A 571 -28.91 -14.44 5.72
N SER A 572 -28.60 -15.64 5.21
CA SER A 572 -27.22 -16.10 5.06
C SER A 572 -26.37 -15.20 4.15
N TRP A 573 -26.95 -14.66 3.08
CA TRP A 573 -26.28 -13.69 2.21
C TRP A 573 -26.18 -12.31 2.85
N LEU A 574 -27.20 -11.85 3.58
CA LEU A 574 -27.12 -10.60 4.35
C LEU A 574 -26.08 -10.66 5.46
N GLU A 575 -25.88 -11.81 6.10
CA GLU A 575 -24.87 -12.01 7.15
C GLU A 575 -23.43 -11.90 6.63
N LEU A 576 -23.20 -11.96 5.31
CA LEU A 576 -21.88 -11.67 4.73
C LEU A 576 -21.49 -10.20 5.02
N PRO A 577 -20.20 -9.94 5.32
CA PRO A 577 -19.74 -8.60 5.66
C PRO A 577 -19.89 -7.63 4.49
N VAL A 578 -20.21 -6.38 4.77
CA VAL A 578 -20.24 -5.32 3.76
C VAL A 578 -18.81 -4.90 3.38
N SER A 579 -18.57 -4.77 2.07
CA SER A 579 -17.32 -4.26 1.50
C SER A 579 -17.62 -3.14 0.51
N VAL A 580 -17.00 -1.97 0.69
CA VAL A 580 -17.12 -0.83 -0.24
C VAL A 580 -15.74 -0.49 -0.80
N PHE A 581 -15.60 -0.59 -2.11
CA PHE A 581 -14.39 -0.24 -2.85
C PHE A 581 -14.59 1.06 -3.61
N GLY A 582 -13.77 2.07 -3.31
CA GLY A 582 -13.63 3.23 -4.17
C GLY A 582 -12.77 2.87 -5.38
N VAL A 583 -13.31 3.04 -6.59
CA VAL A 583 -12.62 2.79 -7.86
C VAL A 583 -12.53 4.10 -8.65
N VAL A 584 -11.43 4.32 -9.34
CA VAL A 584 -11.22 5.55 -10.13
C VAL A 584 -11.45 5.27 -11.60
N ARG A 585 -11.81 6.29 -12.37
CA ARG A 585 -11.82 6.18 -13.85
C ARG A 585 -10.43 5.75 -14.33
N LYS A 586 -10.41 4.78 -15.24
CA LYS A 586 -9.18 4.23 -15.83
C LYS A 586 -8.63 5.19 -16.87
N GLU A 587 -7.34 5.46 -16.79
CA GLU A 587 -6.58 6.18 -17.82
C GLU A 587 -5.76 5.21 -18.69
N VAL A 588 -5.27 5.68 -19.84
CA VAL A 588 -4.48 4.85 -20.77
C VAL A 588 -3.17 4.38 -20.12
N ALA A 589 -2.59 5.20 -19.25
CA ALA A 589 -1.37 4.87 -18.50
C ALA A 589 -1.60 3.89 -17.35
N ASP A 590 -2.85 3.62 -16.96
CA ASP A 590 -3.15 2.68 -15.90
C ASP A 590 -2.97 1.24 -16.38
N VAL A 591 -1.94 0.60 -15.83
CA VAL A 591 -1.67 -0.83 -15.98
C VAL A 591 -1.97 -1.53 -14.66
N GLY A 592 -2.90 -2.49 -14.72
CA GLY A 592 -3.35 -3.32 -13.60
C GLY A 592 -4.82 -3.69 -13.75
N GLY A 593 -5.34 -4.39 -12.74
CA GLY A 593 -6.72 -4.87 -12.77
C GLY A 593 -7.76 -3.86 -12.30
N GLY A 594 -8.99 -4.33 -12.09
CA GLY A 594 -10.14 -3.49 -11.78
C GLY A 594 -11.42 -4.30 -11.58
N PRO A 595 -12.57 -3.62 -11.45
CA PRO A 595 -13.84 -4.27 -11.18
C PRO A 595 -14.43 -4.94 -12.44
N ILE A 596 -14.79 -6.21 -12.32
CA ILE A 596 -15.39 -7.04 -13.37
C ILE A 596 -16.55 -7.88 -12.85
N PHE A 597 -17.35 -8.39 -13.77
CA PHE A 597 -18.16 -9.58 -13.58
C PHE A 597 -17.32 -10.81 -13.97
N ALA A 598 -17.31 -11.82 -13.12
CA ALA A 598 -16.55 -13.06 -13.31
C ALA A 598 -17.42 -14.29 -13.10
N GLU A 599 -17.05 -15.39 -13.74
CA GLU A 599 -17.61 -16.71 -13.47
C GLU A 599 -16.55 -17.57 -12.79
N LEU A 600 -16.86 -18.06 -11.58
CA LEU A 600 -15.97 -18.94 -10.84
C LEU A 600 -16.06 -20.38 -11.38
N PRO A 601 -15.07 -21.27 -11.07
CA PRO A 601 -15.06 -22.64 -11.58
C PRO A 601 -16.30 -23.49 -11.24
N ASP A 602 -17.04 -23.12 -10.20
CA ASP A 602 -18.30 -23.76 -9.79
C ASP A 602 -19.54 -23.19 -10.51
N GLY A 603 -19.34 -22.27 -11.46
CA GLY A 603 -20.40 -21.58 -12.20
C GLY A 603 -20.98 -20.35 -11.48
N THR A 604 -20.49 -20.01 -10.29
CA THR A 604 -20.97 -18.85 -9.54
C THR A 604 -20.58 -17.55 -10.24
N LYS A 605 -21.54 -16.68 -10.50
CA LYS A 605 -21.32 -15.38 -11.17
C LYS A 605 -21.19 -14.25 -10.18
N ILE A 606 -20.05 -13.58 -10.13
CA ILE A 606 -19.75 -12.61 -9.07
C ILE A 606 -19.29 -11.27 -9.62
N LYS A 607 -19.44 -10.22 -8.79
CA LYS A 607 -18.62 -9.02 -8.90
C LYS A 607 -17.27 -9.29 -8.26
N LEU A 608 -16.19 -8.94 -8.94
CA LEU A 608 -14.83 -9.18 -8.49
C LEU A 608 -13.93 -7.98 -8.81
N CYS A 609 -13.09 -7.58 -7.86
CA CYS A 609 -11.97 -6.68 -8.10
C CYS A 609 -10.73 -7.53 -8.40
N ILE A 610 -10.50 -7.82 -9.68
CA ILE A 610 -9.45 -8.73 -10.12
C ILE A 610 -8.13 -7.99 -10.33
N GLU A 611 -7.00 -8.66 -10.12
CA GLU A 611 -5.69 -8.24 -10.61
C GLU A 611 -5.41 -8.81 -12.01
N MET A 612 -4.77 -8.01 -12.87
CA MET A 612 -4.55 -8.38 -14.28
C MET A 612 -3.87 -9.76 -14.46
N PRO A 613 -2.90 -10.20 -13.63
CA PRO A 613 -2.29 -11.54 -13.76
C PRO A 613 -3.23 -12.73 -13.54
N HIS A 614 -4.42 -12.54 -12.95
CA HIS A 614 -5.45 -13.59 -12.83
C HIS A 614 -6.36 -13.68 -14.05
N ALA A 615 -6.34 -12.68 -14.94
CA ALA A 615 -7.04 -12.79 -16.21
C ALA A 615 -6.24 -13.68 -17.18
N SER A 616 -6.93 -14.32 -18.12
CA SER A 616 -6.28 -14.92 -19.29
C SER A 616 -5.55 -13.83 -20.10
N GLU A 617 -4.61 -14.19 -20.96
CA GLU A 617 -3.92 -13.21 -21.81
C GLU A 617 -4.92 -12.50 -22.73
N GLU A 618 -5.89 -13.24 -23.25
CA GLU A 618 -6.99 -12.73 -24.05
C GLU A 618 -7.84 -11.72 -23.26
N ASP A 619 -8.30 -12.10 -22.06
CA ASP A 619 -9.10 -11.21 -21.20
C ASP A 619 -8.32 -9.99 -20.74
N ALA A 620 -7.02 -10.15 -20.45
CA ALA A 620 -6.15 -9.06 -20.05
C ALA A 620 -6.06 -7.98 -21.16
N ILE A 621 -5.91 -8.41 -22.41
CA ILE A 621 -5.90 -7.51 -23.57
C ILE A 621 -7.29 -6.90 -23.78
N GLU A 622 -8.35 -7.71 -23.76
CA GLU A 622 -9.71 -7.29 -24.05
C GLU A 622 -10.27 -6.30 -23.02
N TYR A 623 -9.97 -6.49 -21.74
CA TYR A 623 -10.53 -5.69 -20.64
C TYR A 623 -9.54 -4.65 -20.10
N PHE A 624 -8.29 -5.01 -19.84
CA PHE A 624 -7.35 -4.15 -19.10
C PHE A 624 -6.32 -3.43 -19.99
N GLY A 625 -6.21 -3.81 -21.26
CA GLY A 625 -5.32 -3.19 -22.25
C GLY A 625 -5.58 -1.69 -22.46
N SER A 626 -4.73 -1.04 -23.27
CA SER A 626 -4.83 0.40 -23.56
C SER A 626 -6.14 0.81 -24.25
N ARG A 627 -6.79 -0.13 -24.94
CA ARG A 627 -8.13 0.00 -25.55
C ARG A 627 -9.13 -0.99 -24.95
N GLY A 628 -8.87 -1.46 -23.73
CA GLY A 628 -9.69 -2.47 -23.08
C GLY A 628 -11.05 -1.93 -22.65
N LYS A 629 -12.00 -2.85 -22.42
CA LYS A 629 -13.39 -2.54 -22.02
C LYS A 629 -13.53 -2.07 -20.57
N ALA A 630 -12.52 -2.27 -19.71
CA ALA A 630 -12.56 -1.84 -18.32
C ALA A 630 -12.59 -0.31 -18.22
N THR A 631 -13.57 0.21 -17.49
CA THR A 631 -13.80 1.66 -17.36
C THR A 631 -13.19 2.25 -16.08
N HIS A 632 -12.85 1.40 -15.12
CA HIS A 632 -12.35 1.79 -13.81
C HIS A 632 -11.12 0.97 -13.42
N PHE A 633 -10.32 1.54 -12.54
CA PHE A 633 -9.10 0.98 -11.97
C PHE A 633 -9.23 0.91 -10.45
N ASN A 634 -8.58 -0.07 -9.81
CA ASN A 634 -8.58 -0.22 -8.35
C ASN A 634 -7.44 0.60 -7.69
N PRO A 635 -7.75 1.71 -6.99
CA PRO A 635 -6.76 2.53 -6.30
C PRO A 635 -6.31 1.96 -4.94
N VAL A 636 -6.87 0.82 -4.51
CA VAL A 636 -6.72 0.29 -3.14
C VAL A 636 -7.25 1.28 -2.12
N LEU A 637 -8.52 1.66 -2.31
CA LEU A 637 -9.29 2.47 -1.38
C LEU A 637 -10.53 1.68 -0.98
N ALA A 638 -10.52 1.06 0.20
CA ALA A 638 -11.58 0.12 0.54
C ALA A 638 -11.94 0.15 2.03
N PHE A 639 -13.21 -0.07 2.31
CA PHE A 639 -13.84 -0.04 3.63
C PHE A 639 -14.57 -1.36 3.87
N PHE A 640 -14.31 -1.98 5.02
CA PHE A 640 -14.71 -3.34 5.34
C PHE A 640 -15.40 -3.41 6.69
N GLU A 641 -16.44 -4.23 6.79
CA GLU A 641 -17.14 -4.48 8.05
C GLU A 641 -16.34 -5.42 8.96
N LEU A 642 -15.90 -4.92 10.13
CA LEU A 642 -15.24 -5.74 11.15
C LEU A 642 -16.25 -6.41 12.10
N ARG A 643 -17.44 -5.83 12.24
CA ARG A 643 -18.46 -6.28 13.18
C ARG A 643 -19.87 -6.10 12.61
N THR A 644 -20.60 -7.21 12.56
CA THR A 644 -22.02 -7.25 12.17
C THR A 644 -22.90 -6.90 13.38
N HIS A 645 -24.15 -7.38 13.40
CA HIS A 645 -25.14 -7.01 14.40
C HIS A 645 -25.01 -7.61 15.78
N LYS A 646 -25.64 -6.92 16.73
CA LYS A 646 -26.03 -7.45 18.02
C LYS A 646 -27.28 -8.31 17.81
N ARG A 647 -27.25 -9.58 18.22
CA ARG A 647 -28.45 -10.42 18.16
C ARG A 647 -29.43 -9.96 19.23
N SER A 648 -30.73 -9.99 18.92
CA SER A 648 -31.80 -9.53 19.84
C SER A 648 -31.81 -10.28 21.18
N PHE A 649 -31.23 -11.49 21.23
CA PHE A 649 -31.11 -12.31 22.44
C PHE A 649 -29.81 -12.08 23.24
N ASP A 650 -28.86 -11.29 22.74
CA ASP A 650 -27.60 -11.02 23.44
C ASP A 650 -27.81 -10.01 24.57
N LYS A 651 -27.66 -10.49 25.81
CA LYS A 651 -27.96 -9.75 27.05
C LYS A 651 -26.99 -8.60 27.34
N GLU A 652 -25.79 -8.59 26.76
CA GLU A 652 -24.79 -7.54 27.01
C GLU A 652 -24.88 -6.39 26.02
N ALA A 653 -24.49 -5.19 26.45
CA ALA A 653 -24.29 -4.02 25.57
C ALA A 653 -22.97 -4.17 24.80
N SER A 654 -22.86 -5.21 23.97
CA SER A 654 -21.67 -5.46 23.17
C SER A 654 -21.81 -4.87 21.77
N VAL A 655 -20.68 -4.42 21.23
CA VAL A 655 -20.43 -4.22 19.81
C VAL A 655 -20.79 -5.53 19.09
N GLY A 656 -21.45 -5.47 17.92
CA GLY A 656 -22.01 -6.67 17.32
C GLY A 656 -20.98 -7.72 16.88
N LYS A 657 -21.45 -8.85 16.33
CA LYS A 657 -20.63 -10.06 16.14
C LYS A 657 -19.41 -9.79 15.26
N LYS A 658 -18.22 -10.17 15.78
CA LYS A 658 -16.95 -10.07 15.04
C LYS A 658 -17.01 -10.86 13.72
N VAL A 659 -16.65 -10.20 12.63
CA VAL A 659 -16.40 -10.85 11.34
C VAL A 659 -15.07 -11.58 11.44
N ASN A 660 -15.10 -12.89 11.18
CA ASN A 660 -13.89 -13.72 11.19
C ASN A 660 -13.39 -13.86 9.75
N TYR A 661 -12.57 -12.92 9.31
CA TYR A 661 -12.08 -12.84 7.93
C TYR A 661 -11.21 -14.04 7.55
N SER A 662 -10.53 -14.66 8.52
CA SER A 662 -9.83 -15.94 8.31
C SER A 662 -10.74 -17.07 7.80
N LYS A 663 -12.03 -17.06 8.16
CA LYS A 663 -13.02 -18.06 7.69
C LYS A 663 -13.65 -17.70 6.34
N LEU A 664 -13.43 -16.49 5.86
CA LEU A 664 -13.89 -15.99 4.56
C LEU A 664 -12.79 -16.07 3.50
N PHE A 665 -11.62 -16.63 3.85
CA PHE A 665 -10.54 -16.84 2.92
C PHE A 665 -11.00 -17.79 1.80
N ASP A 666 -11.16 -17.26 0.59
CA ASP A 666 -11.58 -18.02 -0.56
C ASP A 666 -10.36 -18.56 -1.32
N GLU A 667 -10.17 -19.87 -1.20
CA GLU A 667 -9.01 -20.59 -1.71
C GLU A 667 -8.88 -20.56 -3.24
N ARG A 668 -9.94 -20.16 -3.95
CA ARG A 668 -9.95 -20.05 -5.42
C ARG A 668 -9.09 -18.88 -5.91
N PHE A 669 -8.86 -17.85 -5.09
CA PHE A 669 -8.10 -16.66 -5.48
C PHE A 669 -6.63 -16.78 -5.06
N TRP A 670 -5.79 -17.30 -5.97
CA TRP A 670 -4.34 -17.33 -5.79
C TRP A 670 -3.59 -17.39 -7.13
N LEU A 671 -2.48 -16.66 -7.21
CA LEU A 671 -1.61 -16.56 -8.37
C LEU A 671 -0.45 -17.53 -8.29
N LEU A 672 -0.17 -18.20 -9.41
CA LEU A 672 1.17 -18.76 -9.66
C LEU A 672 2.09 -17.65 -10.17
N THR A 673 2.72 -16.94 -9.25
CA THR A 673 3.63 -15.85 -9.59
C THR A 673 4.94 -16.42 -10.12
N LYS A 674 5.32 -15.99 -11.33
CA LYS A 674 6.60 -16.33 -11.99
C LYS A 674 7.49 -15.10 -12.03
N ARG A 675 8.69 -15.19 -11.47
CA ARG A 675 9.63 -14.08 -11.35
C ARG A 675 11.07 -14.55 -11.53
N GLU A 676 11.98 -13.60 -11.67
CA GLU A 676 13.40 -13.87 -11.54
C GLU A 676 13.85 -13.54 -10.11
N TYR A 677 14.65 -14.43 -9.51
CA TYR A 677 15.28 -14.23 -8.23
C TYR A 677 16.77 -14.55 -8.35
N LYS A 678 17.63 -13.54 -8.14
CA LYS A 678 19.10 -13.66 -8.28
C LYS A 678 19.53 -14.29 -9.62
N GLY A 679 18.96 -13.84 -10.74
CA GLY A 679 19.32 -14.36 -12.07
C GLY A 679 18.65 -15.69 -12.44
N LYS A 680 17.84 -16.29 -11.56
CA LYS A 680 17.17 -17.59 -11.80
C LYS A 680 15.66 -17.44 -11.88
N PRO A 681 14.98 -18.07 -12.85
CA PRO A 681 13.52 -18.10 -12.88
C PRO A 681 13.00 -18.95 -11.71
N VAL A 682 12.05 -18.39 -10.97
CA VAL A 682 11.39 -19.01 -9.83
C VAL A 682 9.89 -18.79 -9.93
N CYS A 683 9.12 -19.65 -9.28
CA CYS A 683 7.70 -19.45 -9.05
C CYS A 683 7.33 -19.57 -7.57
N TYR A 684 6.19 -18.98 -7.19
CA TYR A 684 5.65 -19.09 -5.83
C TYR A 684 4.14 -18.81 -5.84
N HIS A 685 3.49 -19.23 -4.75
CA HIS A 685 2.08 -19.00 -4.48
C HIS A 685 1.88 -17.59 -3.90
N GLU A 686 0.96 -16.82 -4.47
CA GLU A 686 0.67 -15.45 -4.05
C GLU A 686 -0.84 -15.20 -3.97
N THR A 687 -1.31 -14.54 -2.91
CA THR A 687 -2.71 -14.15 -2.72
C THR A 687 -2.86 -12.64 -2.80
N VAL A 688 -4.01 -12.19 -3.31
CA VAL A 688 -4.32 -10.78 -3.53
C VAL A 688 -5.51 -10.39 -2.66
N LEU A 689 -5.29 -9.43 -1.76
CA LEU A 689 -6.30 -8.98 -0.79
C LEU A 689 -7.58 -8.50 -1.46
N HIS A 690 -7.47 -7.65 -2.48
CA HIS A 690 -8.62 -7.05 -3.15
C HIS A 690 -9.51 -8.09 -3.85
N GLU A 691 -8.99 -9.25 -4.20
CA GLU A 691 -9.79 -10.35 -4.74
C GLU A 691 -10.46 -11.13 -3.63
N LEU A 692 -9.81 -11.34 -2.48
CA LEU A 692 -10.37 -12.05 -1.33
C LEU A 692 -11.50 -11.27 -0.63
N ILE A 693 -11.41 -9.93 -0.56
CA ILE A 693 -12.42 -9.10 0.12
C ILE A 693 -13.22 -8.20 -0.82
N GLY A 694 -12.79 -8.09 -2.07
CA GLY A 694 -13.51 -7.46 -3.17
C GLY A 694 -14.11 -8.49 -4.13
N ASN A 695 -14.62 -9.60 -3.58
CA ASN A 695 -15.48 -10.54 -4.31
C ASN A 695 -16.87 -10.57 -3.67
N SER A 696 -17.91 -10.69 -4.49
CA SER A 696 -19.29 -10.84 -3.99
C SER A 696 -19.67 -12.28 -3.58
N ALA A 697 -18.74 -13.23 -3.65
CA ALA A 697 -18.95 -14.60 -3.17
C ALA A 697 -18.94 -14.68 -1.64
N THR A 698 -18.08 -13.87 -1.02
CA THR A 698 -17.81 -13.89 0.43
C THR A 698 -18.15 -12.58 1.12
N THR A 699 -18.50 -11.54 0.36
CA THR A 699 -18.84 -10.22 0.89
C THR A 699 -20.04 -9.60 0.17
N ASN A 700 -20.77 -8.74 0.86
CA ASN A 700 -21.74 -7.83 0.26
C ASN A 700 -20.99 -6.64 -0.36
N LEU A 701 -20.51 -6.84 -1.58
CA LEU A 701 -19.58 -5.95 -2.28
C LEU A 701 -20.28 -4.84 -3.07
N ILE A 702 -19.78 -3.61 -2.92
CA ILE A 702 -20.16 -2.46 -3.73
C ILE A 702 -18.89 -1.75 -4.26
N PHE A 703 -18.91 -1.42 -5.55
CA PHE A 703 -17.95 -0.51 -6.16
C PHE A 703 -18.55 0.90 -6.28
N ILE A 704 -17.81 1.90 -5.85
CA ILE A 704 -18.17 3.31 -5.95
C ILE A 704 -17.11 4.02 -6.77
N GLU A 705 -17.52 4.72 -7.82
CA GLU A 705 -16.63 5.63 -8.53
C GLU A 705 -16.22 6.77 -7.59
N VAL A 706 -14.91 7.00 -7.43
CA VAL A 706 -14.34 8.10 -6.65
C VAL A 706 -13.50 9.02 -7.54
N PRO A 707 -13.32 10.29 -7.16
CA PRO A 707 -12.49 11.23 -7.91
C PRO A 707 -11.06 10.72 -8.04
N ARG A 708 -10.50 10.93 -9.24
CA ARG A 708 -9.14 10.51 -9.57
C ARG A 708 -8.08 11.16 -8.67
N THR A 709 -8.40 12.31 -8.10
CA THR A 709 -7.59 13.03 -7.13
C THR A 709 -7.31 12.28 -5.83
N LEU A 710 -8.07 11.23 -5.51
CA LEU A 710 -7.78 10.28 -4.42
C LEU A 710 -6.78 9.18 -4.82
N PHE A 711 -6.23 9.24 -6.04
CA PHE A 711 -5.30 8.27 -6.58
C PHE A 711 -4.10 8.92 -7.26
N ARG A 712 -2.99 8.95 -6.53
CA ARG A 712 -1.68 9.42 -6.94
C ARG A 712 -0.61 8.44 -6.43
N PRO A 713 -0.52 7.23 -6.99
CA PRO A 713 0.46 6.23 -6.59
C PRO A 713 1.85 6.55 -7.17
N HIS A 714 2.89 6.23 -6.41
CA HIS A 714 4.27 6.34 -6.87
C HIS A 714 4.82 4.94 -7.15
N LYS A 715 4.81 4.49 -8.41
CA LYS A 715 5.21 3.13 -8.81
C LYS A 715 6.72 3.02 -9.06
N SER A 716 7.37 4.08 -9.54
CA SER A 716 8.81 4.18 -9.79
C SER A 716 9.43 5.35 -9.02
N TYR A 717 10.73 5.28 -8.76
CA TYR A 717 11.50 6.36 -8.13
C TYR A 717 11.31 7.70 -8.85
N PHE A 718 11.24 7.66 -10.18
CA PHE A 718 11.06 8.86 -11.00
C PHE A 718 9.73 9.58 -10.73
N ASP A 719 8.69 8.89 -10.25
CA ASP A 719 7.42 9.52 -9.89
C ASP A 719 7.58 10.52 -8.72
N SER A 720 8.65 10.37 -7.93
CA SER A 720 8.91 11.13 -6.70
C SER A 720 9.95 12.24 -6.89
N LEU A 721 10.69 12.18 -7.99
CA LEU A 721 11.83 13.06 -8.23
C LEU A 721 11.35 14.49 -8.54
N GLY A 722 11.91 15.47 -7.82
CA GLY A 722 11.53 16.87 -7.96
C GLY A 722 10.24 17.26 -7.23
N ASN A 723 9.57 16.33 -6.55
CA ASN A 723 8.39 16.67 -5.74
C ASN A 723 8.80 17.26 -4.39
N ASP A 724 8.07 18.28 -3.94
CA ASP A 724 8.16 18.87 -2.61
C ASP A 724 6.82 18.70 -1.89
N ARG A 725 6.73 19.12 -0.63
CA ARG A 725 5.47 19.03 0.14
C ARG A 725 4.30 19.72 -0.57
N ARG A 726 4.54 20.84 -1.26
CA ARG A 726 3.51 21.61 -1.97
C ARG A 726 3.03 20.88 -3.22
N SER A 727 3.93 20.26 -3.99
CA SER A 727 3.58 19.47 -5.16
C SER A 727 2.72 18.27 -4.78
N TYR A 728 2.89 17.74 -3.57
CA TYR A 728 2.03 16.71 -2.99
C TYR A 728 0.70 17.22 -2.40
N GLY A 729 0.47 18.54 -2.35
CA GLY A 729 -0.75 19.13 -1.81
C GLY A 729 -0.78 19.20 -0.28
N PHE A 730 0.39 19.29 0.37
CA PHE A 730 0.50 19.63 1.78
C PHE A 730 0.72 21.14 1.94
N ASP A 731 -0.05 21.77 2.83
CA ASP A 731 0.20 23.16 3.25
C ASP A 731 1.53 23.24 4.03
N GLU A 732 2.21 24.40 4.00
CA GLU A 732 3.53 24.69 4.62
C GLU A 732 3.65 24.34 6.12
N THR A 733 2.57 23.89 6.76
CA THR A 733 2.48 23.34 8.11
C THR A 733 3.41 22.16 8.46
N LEU A 734 4.00 21.46 7.49
CA LEU A 734 5.04 20.44 7.76
C LEU A 734 6.43 21.04 8.01
N ALA A 735 6.59 22.36 7.85
CA ALA A 735 7.79 23.10 8.22
C ALA A 735 8.23 22.73 9.64
N THR A 736 9.47 22.25 9.77
CA THR A 736 10.09 22.08 11.08
C THR A 736 10.08 23.41 11.83
N THR A 737 10.17 23.38 13.15
CA THR A 737 10.17 24.59 13.99
C THR A 737 11.27 25.59 13.60
N GLU A 738 12.31 25.13 12.90
CA GLU A 738 13.37 25.96 12.32
C GLU A 738 12.91 26.81 11.13
N THR A 739 11.97 26.33 10.29
CA THR A 739 11.45 27.10 9.14
C THR A 739 10.39 28.12 9.52
N ARG A 740 9.74 27.98 10.69
CA ARG A 740 8.80 28.98 11.22
C ARG A 740 9.48 30.21 11.84
N ASN A 741 10.77 30.14 12.13
CA ASN A 741 11.52 31.20 12.79
C ASN A 741 12.39 32.04 11.82
N PHE A 742 12.16 31.93 10.51
CA PHE A 742 12.84 32.72 9.49
C PHE A 742 11.94 33.80 8.89
#